data_AF-A0A1C5M5G0-F1
#
_entry.id   AF-A0A1C5M5G0-F1
#
_cell.length_a   1.000
_cell.length_b   1.000
_cell.length_c   1.000
_cell.angle_alpha   90.00
_cell.angle_beta   90.00
_cell.angle_gamma   90.00
#
_symmetry.space_group_name_H-M   'P 1'
#
loop_
_entity.id
_entity.type
_entity.pdbx_description
1 polymer ?
#
loop_
_entity_poly.entity_id
_entity_poly.type
_entity_poly.pdbx_seq_one_letter_code
_entity_poly.pdbx_strand_id
1 'polypeptide(L)'
;MKHIRNILLLITIIFAFVMQAEVYQNMLWNFNGAYYLSSRYTTTNDDMDSFLANAEDTAEKHGVHIFSTFNQRVSNYQTRLYIYGDDTVVRDSLKSTMDIEEKTYTALIGGITVIEFEDFREAKNTGNGQEIMVSYIGDDDDIIATYQDLAKEYSISQPEFWQSTETDMMFIVWGLVAILMIVLNMIEVIRRQKEVVVRASLGENAAVIALKAVVADMISYAALFVLAKLLVSQFISGAYEDHLILAVYCAGAVLSVIPYAAFVRFDVKKAFANASDKKGMFYLLNGLKVFATAMTIFTITTNLSSIQGNLLTNTTLLENHYNDYYFGVMQIEPPFEENEEESKESKFWNDLYENEYNTINPVVCIGSRISDTDNYIFVNHNARDMLQGFSDMLTEDDEKEDIVVFVPKGRNAESYKDIAKEEIGSLTQNAEELRVVYKEYSGREQFYYLNSNREEAIDGLSRVTNPIVIYQANEAVALNGSYIETGTYNGEVIYGCDESTIRSVAKKYSEQLGSHYFMLTNVGEDYIYSHSFLVKLIGFISSLCVLVLLLDIAIIISEVKMEFRLNAMEISLKKVLGYRFYERHKRFISVNLLENIAVVILICIVSIFISNASVGIALLIGALLTIIEMAIIFTNIMWVEKTNISKSLKGGCL
;
A
#
# COMPACT_ATOMS: atom_id res chain seq x y z
N MET A 1 -3.73 29.81 -9.41
CA MET A 1 -2.28 29.54 -9.25
C MET A 1 -1.85 29.38 -7.80
N LYS A 2 -1.89 30.39 -6.92
CA LYS A 2 -1.47 30.17 -5.52
C LYS A 2 -2.28 29.09 -4.81
N HIS A 3 -3.60 29.08 -4.98
CA HIS A 3 -4.46 27.99 -4.50
C HIS A 3 -4.15 26.64 -5.15
N ILE A 4 -4.01 26.58 -6.49
CA ILE A 4 -3.61 25.35 -7.23
C ILE A 4 -2.30 24.79 -6.68
N ARG A 5 -1.27 25.64 -6.54
CA ARG A 5 0.02 25.28 -5.96
C ARG A 5 -0.16 24.69 -4.56
N ASN A 6 -0.89 25.37 -3.69
CA ASN A 6 -1.03 24.95 -2.31
C ASN A 6 -1.79 23.63 -2.18
N ILE A 7 -2.83 23.40 -3.01
CA ILE A 7 -3.55 22.12 -3.03
C ILE A 7 -2.65 21.01 -3.57
N LEU A 8 -1.91 21.25 -4.65
CA LEU A 8 -0.98 20.28 -5.21
C LEU A 8 0.12 19.91 -4.19
N LEU A 9 0.71 20.90 -3.53
CA LEU A 9 1.69 20.68 -2.47
C LEU A 9 1.09 19.93 -1.28
N LEU A 10 -0.15 20.23 -0.89
CA LEU A 10 -0.83 19.51 0.19
C LEU A 10 -0.93 18.02 -0.14
N ILE A 11 -1.42 17.69 -1.34
CA ILE A 11 -1.55 16.31 -1.81
C ILE A 11 -0.18 15.61 -1.79
N THR A 12 0.86 16.26 -2.32
CA THR A 12 2.21 15.69 -2.35
C THR A 12 2.79 15.46 -0.95
N ILE A 13 2.59 16.39 -0.01
CA ILE A 13 3.05 16.24 1.38
C ILE A 13 2.30 15.09 2.08
N ILE A 14 0.99 14.94 1.83
CA ILE A 14 0.21 13.80 2.35
C ILE A 14 0.80 12.47 1.87
N PHE A 15 1.09 12.34 0.57
CA PHE A 15 1.73 11.13 0.03
C PHE A 15 3.12 10.90 0.63
N ALA A 16 3.91 11.96 0.85
CA ALA A 16 5.23 11.83 1.46
C ALA A 16 5.15 11.26 2.89
N PHE A 17 4.16 11.68 3.69
CA PHE A 17 3.94 11.11 5.02
C PHE A 17 3.46 9.66 4.99
N VAL A 18 2.57 9.29 4.05
CA VAL A 18 2.15 7.90 3.90
C VAL A 18 3.35 7.01 3.54
N MET A 19 4.12 7.40 2.53
CA MET A 19 5.34 6.67 2.13
C MET A 19 6.34 6.57 3.28
N GLN A 20 6.50 7.63 4.08
CA GLN A 20 7.39 7.61 5.24
C GLN A 20 6.96 6.54 6.26
N ALA A 21 5.67 6.36 6.54
CA ALA A 21 5.23 5.33 7.48
C ALA A 21 5.38 3.91 6.92
N GLU A 22 5.17 3.71 5.61
CA GLU A 22 5.44 2.42 4.97
C GLU A 22 6.93 2.07 5.00
N VAL A 23 7.80 3.04 4.70
CA VAL A 23 9.25 2.88 4.81
C VAL A 23 9.66 2.61 6.26
N TYR A 24 9.03 3.26 7.23
CA TYR A 24 9.29 3.00 8.65
C TYR A 24 8.90 1.59 9.07
N GLN A 25 7.74 1.08 8.63
CA GLN A 25 7.39 -0.32 8.87
C GLN A 25 8.46 -1.24 8.30
N ASN A 26 8.88 -1.05 7.05
CA ASN A 26 9.93 -1.88 6.44
C ASN A 26 11.26 -1.78 7.21
N MET A 27 11.61 -0.59 7.69
CA MET A 27 12.80 -0.36 8.50
C MET A 27 12.76 -1.12 9.84
N LEU A 28 11.60 -1.22 10.49
CA LEU A 28 11.44 -1.99 11.73
C LEU A 28 11.84 -3.47 11.58
N TRP A 29 11.79 -4.02 10.37
CA TRP A 29 12.23 -5.40 10.12
C TRP A 29 13.75 -5.58 10.11
N ASN A 30 14.51 -4.56 9.71
CA ASN A 30 15.94 -4.69 9.38
C ASN A 30 16.86 -3.68 10.10
N PHE A 31 16.34 -2.87 11.02
CA PHE A 31 17.10 -1.75 11.61
C PHE A 31 18.35 -2.20 12.38
N ASN A 32 18.31 -3.39 12.99
CA ASN A 32 19.37 -3.90 13.85
C ASN A 32 20.68 -4.07 13.07
N GLY A 33 20.66 -4.71 11.89
CA GLY A 33 21.84 -4.80 11.03
C GLY A 33 22.17 -3.52 10.28
N ALA A 34 21.19 -2.66 10.02
CA ALA A 34 21.37 -1.48 9.20
C ALA A 34 22.08 -0.32 9.93
N TYR A 35 21.80 -0.15 11.23
CA TYR A 35 22.22 1.02 11.99
C TYR A 35 23.14 0.69 13.17
N TYR A 36 23.34 -0.61 13.44
CA TYR A 36 24.25 -1.09 14.48
C TYR A 36 25.22 -2.11 13.91
N LEU A 37 26.48 -2.05 14.36
CA LEU A 37 27.42 -3.14 14.14
C LEU A 37 26.79 -4.40 14.69
N SER A 38 26.76 -5.45 13.87
CA SER A 38 26.02 -6.65 14.22
C SER A 38 26.75 -7.90 13.76
N SER A 39 26.75 -8.92 14.60
CA SER A 39 27.28 -10.25 14.32
C SER A 39 26.14 -11.23 14.15
N ARG A 40 26.26 -12.13 13.17
CA ARG A 40 25.40 -13.30 13.04
C ARG A 40 25.99 -14.45 13.84
N TYR A 41 25.19 -15.08 14.69
CA TYR A 41 25.55 -16.31 15.37
C TYR A 41 24.99 -17.51 14.60
N THR A 42 25.89 -18.33 14.04
CA THR A 42 25.53 -19.57 13.37
C THR A 42 25.60 -20.71 14.38
N THR A 43 24.45 -21.30 14.70
CA THR A 43 24.37 -22.44 15.61
C THR A 43 25.08 -23.66 15.01
N THR A 44 26.25 -24.01 15.56
CA THR A 44 26.95 -25.26 15.22
C THR A 44 26.90 -26.30 16.34
N ASN A 45 26.45 -25.93 17.56
CA ASN A 45 26.22 -26.80 18.71
C ASN A 45 25.10 -26.25 19.62
N ASP A 46 24.37 -27.14 20.30
CA ASP A 46 23.12 -26.95 21.07
C ASP A 46 23.22 -26.13 22.39
N ASP A 47 24.03 -25.07 22.48
CA ASP A 47 24.16 -24.31 23.74
C ASP A 47 23.93 -22.80 23.57
N MET A 48 22.75 -22.47 23.05
CA MET A 48 22.27 -21.09 22.88
C MET A 48 22.23 -20.33 24.22
N ASP A 49 21.74 -20.97 25.27
CA ASP A 49 21.62 -20.35 26.60
C ASP A 49 22.99 -19.95 27.14
N SER A 50 24.01 -20.81 26.96
CA SER A 50 25.38 -20.46 27.32
C SER A 50 25.96 -19.38 26.43
N PHE A 51 25.64 -19.35 25.13
CA PHE A 51 26.04 -18.25 24.25
C PHE A 51 25.45 -16.92 24.71
N LEU A 52 24.14 -16.85 24.96
CA LEU A 52 23.47 -15.61 25.38
C LEU A 52 24.03 -15.09 26.71
N ALA A 53 24.21 -15.98 27.70
CA ALA A 53 24.79 -15.61 28.99
C ALA A 53 26.23 -15.10 28.84
N ASN A 54 27.07 -15.81 28.08
CA ASN A 54 28.47 -15.42 27.87
C ASN A 54 28.60 -14.14 27.01
N ALA A 55 27.70 -13.95 26.05
CA ALA A 55 27.63 -12.74 25.23
C ALA A 55 27.35 -11.51 26.08
N GLU A 56 26.35 -11.58 26.98
CA GLU A 56 26.03 -10.47 27.87
C GLU A 56 27.16 -10.19 28.88
N ASP A 57 27.69 -11.24 29.54
CA ASP A 57 28.80 -11.10 30.50
C ASP A 57 30.07 -10.53 29.83
N THR A 58 30.37 -10.96 28.59
CA THR A 58 31.51 -10.46 27.82
C THR A 58 31.30 -9.01 27.38
N ALA A 59 30.09 -8.65 26.95
CA ALA A 59 29.75 -7.28 26.60
C ALA A 59 29.87 -6.35 27.81
N GLU A 60 29.35 -6.75 28.97
CA GLU A 60 29.45 -5.97 30.23
C GLU A 60 30.93 -5.74 30.62
N LYS A 61 31.77 -6.77 30.50
CA LYS A 61 33.22 -6.68 30.79
C LYS A 61 33.94 -5.62 29.94
N HIS A 62 33.53 -5.44 28.69
CA HIS A 62 34.09 -4.46 27.77
C HIS A 62 33.31 -3.13 27.74
N GLY A 63 32.25 -3.00 28.55
CA GLY A 63 31.41 -1.79 28.58
C GLY A 63 30.55 -1.61 27.33
N VAL A 64 30.23 -2.70 26.63
CA VAL A 64 29.36 -2.74 25.45
C VAL A 64 27.97 -3.21 25.86
N HIS A 65 26.94 -2.60 25.29
CA HIS A 65 25.56 -3.05 25.41
C HIS A 65 25.18 -3.85 24.17
N ILE A 66 24.35 -4.88 24.33
CA ILE A 66 23.93 -5.74 23.22
C ILE A 66 22.42 -5.88 23.20
N PHE A 67 21.89 -6.07 22.00
CA PHE A 67 20.49 -6.44 21.81
C PHE A 67 20.34 -7.39 20.62
N SER A 68 19.20 -8.09 20.58
CA SER A 68 18.78 -8.89 19.43
C SER A 68 17.31 -8.61 19.11
N THR A 69 16.86 -9.04 17.94
CA THR A 69 15.48 -8.81 17.50
C THR A 69 14.83 -10.08 17.01
N PHE A 70 13.51 -10.18 17.20
CA PHE A 70 12.70 -11.27 16.66
C PHE A 70 11.34 -10.77 16.21
N ASN A 71 11.04 -11.00 14.93
CA ASN A 71 9.72 -10.73 14.37
C ASN A 71 8.85 -11.99 14.51
N GLN A 72 7.91 -11.93 15.45
CA GLN A 72 6.89 -12.96 15.63
C GLN A 72 5.62 -12.54 14.91
N ARG A 73 5.16 -13.36 13.95
CA ARG A 73 3.83 -13.20 13.36
C ARG A 73 2.79 -13.76 14.32
N VAL A 74 2.12 -12.90 15.08
CA VAL A 74 1.14 -13.32 16.09
C VAL A 74 -0.19 -13.70 15.44
N SER A 75 -0.58 -12.96 14.41
CA SER A 75 -1.80 -13.18 13.64
C SER A 75 -1.62 -12.79 12.17
N ASN A 76 -2.68 -12.92 11.36
CA ASN A 76 -2.70 -12.48 9.96
C ASN A 76 -2.65 -10.96 9.77
N TYR A 77 -2.73 -10.17 10.84
CA TYR A 77 -2.75 -8.71 10.78
C TYR A 77 -1.80 -8.01 11.77
N GLN A 78 -1.21 -8.77 12.70
CA GLN A 78 -0.34 -8.25 13.75
C GLN A 78 1.00 -9.00 13.77
N THR A 79 2.06 -8.22 13.64
CA THR A 79 3.42 -8.66 13.93
C THR A 79 3.84 -8.08 15.27
N ARG A 80 4.53 -8.89 16.06
CA ARG A 80 5.19 -8.44 17.27
C ARG A 80 6.70 -8.50 17.06
N LEU A 81 7.34 -7.35 17.19
CA LEU A 81 8.78 -7.21 17.15
C LEU A 81 9.29 -7.20 18.59
N TYR A 82 9.91 -8.30 19.00
CA TYR A 82 10.64 -8.35 20.26
C TYR A 82 12.03 -7.76 20.06
N ILE A 83 12.43 -6.90 20.99
CA ILE A 83 13.79 -6.40 21.12
C ILE A 83 14.33 -6.95 22.44
N TYR A 84 15.21 -7.94 22.34
CA TYR A 84 15.85 -8.56 23.49
C TYR A 84 17.05 -7.71 23.89
N GLY A 85 16.94 -6.95 24.97
CA GLY A 85 17.86 -5.91 25.39
C GLY A 85 17.10 -4.75 26.03
N ASP A 86 16.71 -4.92 27.30
CA ASP A 86 15.82 -3.99 28.01
C ASP A 86 16.55 -2.89 28.82
N ASP A 87 17.86 -2.76 28.66
CA ASP A 87 18.59 -1.75 29.41
C ASP A 87 18.30 -0.32 28.92
N THR A 88 18.51 0.66 29.81
CA THR A 88 18.21 2.07 29.53
C THR A 88 19.03 2.63 28.36
N VAL A 89 20.26 2.15 28.17
CA VAL A 89 21.15 2.61 27.09
C VAL A 89 20.64 2.10 25.75
N VAL A 90 20.23 0.82 25.67
CA VAL A 90 19.60 0.26 24.47
C VAL A 90 18.33 1.01 24.13
N ARG A 91 17.40 1.19 25.08
CA ARG A 91 16.15 1.93 24.84
C ARG A 91 16.41 3.37 24.39
N ASP A 92 17.32 4.09 25.05
CA ASP A 92 17.65 5.47 24.70
C ASP A 92 18.34 5.56 23.33
N SER A 93 19.20 4.60 22.98
CA SER A 93 19.86 4.52 21.68
C SER A 93 18.86 4.28 20.55
N LEU A 94 17.95 3.31 20.72
CA LEU A 94 16.91 2.99 19.74
C LEU A 94 15.93 4.14 19.55
N LYS A 95 15.54 4.80 20.64
CA LYS A 95 14.69 5.99 20.58
C LYS A 95 15.37 7.17 19.90
N SER A 96 16.63 7.45 20.24
CA SER A 96 17.34 8.62 19.70
C SER A 96 17.79 8.44 18.24
N THR A 97 18.15 7.22 17.86
CA THR A 97 18.62 6.91 16.50
C THR A 97 17.44 6.70 15.55
N MET A 98 16.39 6.00 15.99
CA MET A 98 15.35 5.45 15.09
C MET A 98 13.90 5.81 15.48
N ASP A 99 13.68 6.56 16.57
CA ASP A 99 12.33 6.79 17.16
C ASP A 99 11.57 5.50 17.49
N ILE A 100 12.32 4.44 17.83
CA ILE A 100 11.76 3.15 18.24
C ILE A 100 11.42 3.21 19.73
N GLU A 101 10.16 2.95 20.05
CA GLU A 101 9.62 2.92 21.40
C GLU A 101 8.67 1.73 21.56
N GLU A 102 8.45 1.32 22.81
CA GLU A 102 7.48 0.28 23.15
C GLU A 102 6.05 0.81 22.96
N LYS A 103 5.52 0.64 21.75
CA LYS A 103 4.16 1.04 21.36
C LYS A 103 3.70 0.27 20.12
N THR A 104 2.45 0.51 19.75
CA THR A 104 1.84 -0.01 18.53
C THR A 104 2.03 0.96 17.36
N TYR A 105 2.69 0.48 16.31
CA TYR A 105 2.88 1.19 15.05
C TYR A 105 1.93 0.65 14.00
N THR A 106 1.28 1.56 13.28
CA THR A 106 0.24 1.25 12.30
C THR A 106 0.57 1.95 11.00
N ALA A 107 0.74 1.19 9.93
CA ALA A 107 0.84 1.71 8.58
C ALA A 107 -0.49 1.62 7.84
N LEU A 108 -0.57 2.31 6.70
CA LEU A 108 -1.74 2.26 5.84
C LEU A 108 -1.72 1.01 4.96
N ILE A 109 -0.57 0.35 4.75
CA ILE A 109 -0.45 -0.89 3.97
C ILE A 109 0.25 -1.97 4.80
N GLY A 110 1.37 -1.66 5.45
CA GLY A 110 2.20 -2.61 6.20
C GLY A 110 1.62 -3.21 7.49
N GLY A 111 0.35 -2.97 7.83
CA GLY A 111 -0.32 -3.56 8.99
C GLY A 111 0.07 -2.97 10.34
N ILE A 112 -0.04 -3.80 11.41
CA ILE A 112 0.30 -3.43 12.78
C ILE A 112 1.58 -4.13 13.23
N THR A 113 2.51 -3.33 13.76
CA THR A 113 3.70 -3.82 14.45
C THR A 113 3.66 -3.37 15.91
N VAL A 114 3.66 -4.33 16.84
CA VAL A 114 3.77 -4.08 18.28
C VAL A 114 5.21 -4.31 18.70
N ILE A 115 5.84 -3.31 19.30
CA ILE A 115 7.21 -3.42 19.82
C ILE A 115 7.15 -3.75 21.30
N GLU A 116 7.85 -4.81 21.71
CA GLU A 116 8.00 -5.26 23.10
C GLU A 116 9.50 -5.45 23.38
N PHE A 117 9.93 -5.02 24.57
CA PHE A 117 11.30 -5.20 25.04
C PHE A 117 11.33 -6.33 26.05
N GLU A 118 12.31 -7.22 25.92
CA GLU A 118 12.51 -8.37 26.79
C GLU A 118 13.99 -8.49 27.18
N ASP A 119 14.30 -9.37 28.13
CA ASP A 119 15.68 -9.64 28.56
C ASP A 119 16.50 -10.27 27.40
N PHE A 120 17.76 -9.87 27.23
CA PHE A 120 18.65 -10.42 26.20
C PHE A 120 18.79 -11.95 26.31
N ARG A 121 18.80 -12.48 27.55
CA ARG A 121 18.91 -13.92 27.83
C ARG A 121 17.68 -14.71 27.40
N GLU A 122 16.55 -14.04 27.17
CA GLU A 122 15.33 -14.67 26.67
C GLU A 122 15.27 -14.72 25.14
N ALA A 123 16.29 -14.22 24.45
CA ALA A 123 16.37 -14.26 23.00
C ALA A 123 16.24 -15.70 22.49
N LYS A 124 15.26 -15.92 21.61
CA LYS A 124 15.03 -17.22 20.98
C LYS A 124 15.76 -17.28 19.65
N ASN A 125 16.22 -18.47 19.27
CA ASN A 125 16.66 -18.73 17.90
C ASN A 125 15.57 -18.27 16.92
N THR A 126 15.95 -17.71 15.78
CA THR A 126 15.01 -17.04 14.87
C THR A 126 14.75 -17.88 13.63
N GLY A 127 13.64 -18.59 13.68
CA GLY A 127 12.73 -18.70 12.56
C GLY A 127 13.16 -19.60 11.40
N ASN A 128 13.92 -18.93 10.57
CA ASN A 128 13.66 -19.02 9.15
C ASN A 128 14.98 -19.24 8.42
N GLY A 129 15.93 -19.91 9.09
CA GLY A 129 17.35 -19.83 8.71
C GLY A 129 17.93 -18.43 8.89
N GLN A 130 17.29 -17.56 9.68
CA GLN A 130 17.87 -16.29 10.10
C GLN A 130 18.76 -16.56 11.31
N GLU A 131 20.06 -16.34 11.14
CA GLU A 131 21.05 -16.43 12.22
C GLU A 131 20.70 -15.40 13.31
N ILE A 132 20.87 -15.72 14.60
CA ILE A 132 20.65 -14.73 15.66
C ILE A 132 21.59 -13.57 15.41
N MET A 133 21.02 -12.39 15.27
CA MET A 133 21.77 -11.16 15.08
C MET A 133 21.99 -10.51 16.44
N VAL A 134 23.24 -10.47 16.88
CA VAL A 134 23.67 -9.72 18.06
C VAL A 134 24.15 -8.36 17.59
N SER A 135 23.40 -7.32 17.95
CA SER A 135 23.72 -5.93 17.64
C SER A 135 24.38 -5.26 18.85
N TYR A 136 25.41 -4.47 18.59
CA TYR A 136 26.24 -3.87 19.63
C TYR A 136 26.06 -2.35 19.72
N ILE A 137 26.15 -1.81 20.93
CA ILE A 137 26.12 -0.38 21.25
C ILE A 137 27.30 -0.08 22.17
N GLY A 138 28.27 0.68 21.68
CA GLY A 138 29.52 0.97 22.40
C GLY A 138 30.55 1.62 21.48
N ASP A 139 31.78 1.75 21.96
CA ASP A 139 32.91 2.18 21.13
C ASP A 139 33.35 1.05 20.18
N ASP A 140 33.74 1.38 18.95
CA ASP A 140 34.13 0.40 17.94
C ASP A 140 35.27 -0.52 18.42
N ASP A 141 36.25 -0.01 19.17
CA ASP A 141 37.36 -0.82 19.69
C ASP A 141 36.87 -1.84 20.74
N ASP A 142 35.94 -1.42 21.60
CA ASP A 142 35.33 -2.27 22.64
C ASP A 142 34.37 -3.31 22.03
N ILE A 143 33.64 -2.94 20.96
CA ILE A 143 32.80 -3.87 20.18
C ILE A 143 33.67 -4.93 19.52
N ILE A 144 34.78 -4.54 18.89
CA ILE A 144 35.72 -5.48 18.28
C ILE A 144 36.35 -6.39 19.34
N ALA A 145 36.68 -5.88 20.53
CA ALA A 145 37.20 -6.67 21.64
C ALA A 145 36.16 -7.70 22.15
N THR A 146 34.90 -7.28 22.27
CA THR A 146 33.76 -8.14 22.64
C THR A 146 33.59 -9.28 21.63
N TYR A 147 33.55 -8.96 20.33
CA TYR A 147 33.51 -9.94 19.25
C TYR A 147 34.71 -10.90 19.30
N GLN A 148 35.94 -10.40 19.48
CA GLN A 148 37.14 -11.23 19.50
C GLN A 148 37.16 -12.22 20.68
N ASP A 149 36.61 -11.85 21.83
CA ASP A 149 36.46 -12.75 22.97
C ASP A 149 35.41 -13.83 22.68
N LEU A 150 34.25 -13.45 22.12
CA LEU A 150 33.19 -14.41 21.77
C LEU A 150 33.55 -15.36 20.62
N ALA A 151 34.25 -14.85 19.59
CA ALA A 151 34.67 -15.62 18.42
C ALA A 151 35.72 -16.71 18.73
N LYS A 152 36.30 -16.72 19.95
CA LYS A 152 37.18 -17.81 20.40
C LYS A 152 36.41 -19.09 20.69
N GLU A 153 35.18 -18.97 21.14
CA GLU A 153 34.35 -20.07 21.64
C GLU A 153 33.15 -20.35 20.72
N TYR A 154 32.66 -19.33 20.01
CA TYR A 154 31.43 -19.41 19.21
C TYR A 154 31.66 -19.03 17.74
N SER A 155 30.85 -19.63 16.85
CA SER A 155 30.83 -19.30 15.43
C SER A 155 29.98 -18.05 15.18
N ILE A 156 30.60 -16.88 15.37
CA ILE A 156 29.97 -15.59 15.09
C ILE A 156 30.64 -14.87 13.92
N SER A 157 29.86 -14.17 13.11
CA SER A 157 30.39 -13.32 12.03
C SER A 157 31.07 -12.08 12.61
N GLN A 158 32.01 -11.53 11.85
CA GLN A 158 32.58 -10.22 12.16
C GLN A 158 31.47 -9.17 12.22
N PRO A 159 31.51 -8.22 13.20
CA PRO A 159 30.54 -7.15 13.27
C PRO A 159 30.63 -6.28 12.02
N GLU A 160 29.51 -6.11 11.34
CA GLU A 160 29.41 -5.27 10.15
C GLU A 160 28.05 -4.57 10.09
N PHE A 161 28.01 -3.45 9.37
CA PHE A 161 26.74 -2.83 8.96
C PHE A 161 26.23 -3.53 7.72
N TRP A 162 24.93 -3.77 7.67
CA TRP A 162 24.25 -4.26 6.49
C TRP A 162 23.59 -3.10 5.74
N GLN A 163 23.55 -3.22 4.42
CA GLN A 163 22.99 -2.16 3.59
C GLN A 163 21.49 -1.99 3.86
N SER A 164 21.12 -0.77 4.22
CA SER A 164 19.75 -0.27 4.26
C SER A 164 19.58 0.80 3.19
N THR A 165 18.41 0.83 2.57
CA THR A 165 18.05 1.81 1.52
C THR A 165 16.91 2.72 1.95
N GLU A 166 16.36 2.50 3.16
CA GLU A 166 15.20 3.17 3.72
C GLU A 166 15.44 4.68 3.89
N THR A 167 16.59 5.06 4.45
CA THR A 167 16.99 6.46 4.61
C THR A 167 17.14 7.16 3.25
N ASP A 168 17.75 6.49 2.27
CA ASP A 168 17.86 7.02 0.90
C ASP A 168 16.49 7.22 0.25
N MET A 169 15.56 6.27 0.43
CA MET A 169 14.19 6.40 -0.06
C MET A 169 13.49 7.62 0.54
N MET A 170 13.71 7.93 1.82
CA MET A 170 13.12 9.11 2.47
C MET A 170 13.69 10.42 1.92
N PHE A 171 15.01 10.49 1.70
CA PHE A 171 15.64 11.64 1.05
C PHE A 171 15.11 11.85 -0.37
N ILE A 172 14.86 10.77 -1.11
CA ILE A 172 14.27 10.84 -2.46
C ILE A 172 12.84 11.39 -2.37
N VAL A 173 11.99 10.84 -1.50
CA VAL A 173 10.59 11.26 -1.35
C VAL A 173 10.49 12.73 -0.94
N TRP A 174 11.16 13.14 0.14
CA TRP A 174 11.10 14.52 0.63
C TRP A 174 11.90 15.50 -0.24
N GLY A 175 12.97 15.03 -0.89
CA GLY A 175 13.70 15.78 -1.91
C GLY A 175 12.81 16.13 -3.11
N LEU A 176 11.96 15.20 -3.57
CA LEU A 176 10.98 15.47 -4.62
C LEU A 176 9.95 16.50 -4.18
N VAL A 177 9.49 16.47 -2.92
CA VAL A 177 8.62 17.52 -2.37
C VAL A 177 9.31 18.89 -2.43
N ALA A 178 10.57 18.98 -1.98
CA ALA A 178 11.34 20.21 -2.01
C ALA A 178 11.54 20.75 -3.44
N ILE A 179 11.88 19.89 -4.39
CA ILE A 179 12.00 20.25 -5.81
C ILE A 179 10.69 20.79 -6.35
N LEU A 180 9.56 20.12 -6.06
CA LEU A 180 8.24 20.56 -6.48
C LEU A 180 7.89 21.94 -5.90
N MET A 181 8.20 22.19 -4.62
CA MET A 181 8.03 23.52 -4.01
C MET A 181 8.79 24.61 -4.76
N ILE A 182 10.07 24.36 -5.11
CA ILE A 182 10.90 25.30 -5.86
C ILE A 182 10.32 25.56 -7.25
N VAL A 183 9.97 24.52 -8.00
CA VAL A 183 9.42 24.62 -9.35
C VAL A 183 8.11 25.42 -9.34
N LEU A 184 7.20 25.10 -8.43
CA LEU A 184 5.92 25.79 -8.33
C LEU A 184 6.08 27.26 -7.92
N ASN A 185 7.05 27.58 -7.07
CA ASN A 185 7.29 28.97 -6.67
C ASN A 185 7.99 29.77 -7.78
N MET A 186 8.89 29.15 -8.54
CA MET A 186 9.51 29.76 -9.72
C MET A 186 8.45 30.16 -10.76
N ILE A 187 7.46 29.30 -11.00
CA ILE A 187 6.32 29.61 -11.89
C ILE A 187 5.51 30.80 -11.35
N GLU A 188 5.28 30.88 -10.02
CA GLU A 188 4.58 32.01 -9.42
C GLU A 188 5.33 33.33 -9.60
N VAL A 189 6.65 33.34 -9.38
CA VAL A 189 7.52 34.50 -9.54
C VAL A 189 7.48 35.03 -10.97
N ILE A 190 7.68 34.17 -11.97
CA ILE A 190 7.65 34.55 -13.39
C ILE A 190 6.31 35.24 -13.72
N ARG A 191 5.20 34.70 -13.20
CA ARG A 191 3.87 35.25 -13.44
C ARG A 191 3.63 36.59 -12.75
N ARG A 192 4.13 36.77 -11.52
CA ARG A 192 3.93 37.99 -10.74
C ARG A 192 4.89 39.11 -11.12
N GLN A 193 5.94 38.83 -11.88
CA GLN A 193 6.96 39.81 -12.23
C GLN A 193 6.37 41.10 -12.86
N LYS A 194 5.37 40.98 -13.75
CA LYS A 194 4.69 42.15 -14.34
C LYS A 194 3.91 42.98 -13.32
N GLU A 195 3.20 42.31 -12.43
CA GLU A 195 2.44 42.97 -11.36
C GLU A 195 3.38 43.73 -10.41
N VAL A 196 4.50 43.11 -10.04
CA VAL A 196 5.51 43.71 -9.16
C VAL A 196 6.17 44.92 -9.83
N VAL A 197 6.51 44.84 -11.12
CA VAL A 197 7.07 45.98 -11.88
C VAL A 197 6.08 47.16 -11.90
N VAL A 198 4.79 46.90 -12.11
CA VAL A 198 3.76 47.96 -12.08
C VAL A 198 3.66 48.59 -10.69
N ARG A 199 3.56 47.79 -9.63
CA ARG A 199 3.51 48.31 -8.25
C ARG A 199 4.76 49.08 -7.86
N ALA A 200 5.93 48.60 -8.28
CA ALA A 200 7.19 49.29 -8.09
C ALA A 200 7.24 50.63 -8.83
N SER A 201 6.70 50.69 -10.06
CA SER A 201 6.57 51.94 -10.81
C SER A 201 5.59 52.95 -10.17
N LEU A 202 4.63 52.45 -9.39
CA LEU A 202 3.69 53.26 -8.60
C LEU A 202 4.27 53.71 -7.24
N GLY A 203 5.54 53.39 -6.95
CA GLY A 203 6.26 53.83 -5.75
C GLY A 203 6.30 52.81 -4.60
N GLU A 204 5.74 51.60 -4.76
CA GLU A 204 5.87 50.55 -3.75
C GLU A 204 7.29 49.94 -3.78
N ASN A 205 7.91 49.75 -2.61
CA ASN A 205 9.25 49.18 -2.57
C ASN A 205 9.22 47.68 -2.94
N ALA A 206 9.94 47.31 -4.00
CA ALA A 206 10.03 45.94 -4.49
C ALA A 206 10.56 44.93 -3.47
N ALA A 207 11.51 45.34 -2.62
CA ALA A 207 12.02 44.49 -1.55
C ALA A 207 10.94 44.19 -0.51
N VAL A 208 10.05 45.15 -0.23
CA VAL A 208 8.90 44.94 0.67
C VAL A 208 7.88 44.01 0.04
N ILE A 209 7.65 44.11 -1.27
CA ILE A 209 6.76 43.17 -1.99
C ILE A 209 7.32 41.75 -1.95
N ALA A 210 8.63 41.59 -2.18
CA ALA A 210 9.31 40.31 -2.09
C ALA A 210 9.24 39.74 -0.68
N LEU A 211 9.57 40.52 0.36
CA LEU A 211 9.53 40.08 1.75
C LEU A 211 8.13 39.63 2.18
N LYS A 212 7.08 40.40 1.83
CA LYS A 212 5.69 40.00 2.11
C LYS A 212 5.34 38.67 1.44
N ALA A 213 5.82 38.43 0.22
CA ALA A 213 5.58 37.18 -0.50
C ALA A 213 6.31 36.01 0.15
N VAL A 214 7.58 36.21 0.54
CA VAL A 214 8.40 35.22 1.27
C VAL A 214 7.70 34.80 2.56
N VAL A 215 7.33 35.77 3.42
CA VAL A 215 6.69 35.48 4.71
C VAL A 215 5.35 34.75 4.51
N ALA A 216 4.54 35.20 3.55
CA ALA A 216 3.26 34.55 3.27
C ALA A 216 3.40 33.10 2.78
N ASP A 217 4.45 32.81 1.99
CA ASP A 217 4.70 31.45 1.51
C ASP A 217 5.30 30.56 2.61
N MET A 218 6.21 31.07 3.44
CA MET A 218 6.74 30.33 4.59
C MET A 218 5.64 29.94 5.59
N ILE A 219 4.72 30.87 5.91
CA ILE A 219 3.55 30.58 6.75
C ILE A 219 2.66 29.53 6.06
N SER A 220 2.46 29.65 4.75
CA SER A 220 1.68 28.68 3.98
C SER A 220 2.29 27.29 4.02
N TYR A 221 3.62 27.16 3.86
CA TYR A 221 4.30 25.86 3.91
C TYR A 221 4.21 25.23 5.29
N ALA A 222 4.44 26.00 6.36
CA ALA A 222 4.26 25.52 7.72
C ALA A 222 2.81 25.05 7.96
N ALA A 223 1.81 25.81 7.52
CA ALA A 223 0.41 25.44 7.64
C ALA A 223 0.05 24.17 6.84
N LEU A 224 0.61 24.01 5.63
CA LEU A 224 0.40 22.83 4.79
C LEU A 224 1.02 21.58 5.42
N PHE A 225 2.23 21.68 5.98
CA PHE A 225 2.89 20.57 6.66
C PHE A 225 2.09 20.10 7.87
N VAL A 226 1.66 21.03 8.74
CA VAL A 226 0.84 20.71 9.92
C VAL A 226 -0.52 20.12 9.51
N LEU A 227 -1.17 20.71 8.50
CA LEU A 227 -2.45 20.21 8.00
C LEU A 227 -2.32 18.78 7.45
N ALA A 228 -1.28 18.51 6.67
CA ALA A 228 -1.01 17.17 6.17
C ALA A 228 -0.75 16.18 7.30
N LYS A 229 0.09 16.52 8.29
CA LYS A 229 0.35 15.66 9.46
C LYS A 229 -0.93 15.36 10.23
N LEU A 230 -1.79 16.35 10.44
CA LEU A 230 -3.09 16.16 11.12
C LEU A 230 -4.02 15.22 10.34
N LEU A 231 -4.14 15.40 9.02
CA LEU A 231 -4.97 14.54 8.17
C LEU A 231 -4.48 13.09 8.20
N VAL A 232 -3.16 12.91 8.17
CA VAL A 232 -2.53 11.59 8.07
C VAL A 232 -2.49 10.87 9.44
N SER A 233 -2.36 11.60 10.54
CA SER A 233 -2.31 11.04 11.91
C SER A 233 -3.56 10.26 12.33
N GLN A 234 -4.67 10.40 11.60
CA GLN A 234 -5.90 9.62 11.83
C GLN A 234 -5.80 8.19 11.28
N PHE A 235 -4.84 7.93 10.39
CA PHE A 235 -4.71 6.69 9.63
C PHE A 235 -3.45 5.91 9.94
N ILE A 236 -2.34 6.59 10.26
CA ILE A 236 -1.03 5.97 10.52
C ILE A 236 -0.39 6.46 11.82
N SER A 237 0.43 5.61 12.44
CA SER A 237 1.22 5.94 13.63
C SER A 237 2.70 5.60 13.43
N GLY A 238 3.57 6.39 14.05
CA GLY A 238 5.03 6.30 13.90
C GLY A 238 5.59 7.28 12.88
N ALA A 239 6.79 7.77 13.15
CA ALA A 239 7.51 8.62 12.22
C ALA A 239 9.02 8.41 12.37
N TYR A 240 9.59 7.61 11.46
CA TYR A 240 11.04 7.53 11.30
C TYR A 240 11.61 8.92 11.01
N GLU A 241 12.75 9.27 11.62
CA GLU A 241 13.53 10.50 11.38
C GLU A 241 12.72 11.82 11.27
N ASP A 242 11.74 12.01 12.15
CA ASP A 242 10.84 13.18 12.11
C ASP A 242 11.61 14.52 12.12
N HIS A 243 12.78 14.57 12.80
CA HIS A 243 13.66 15.74 12.84
C HIS A 243 14.42 16.00 11.54
N LEU A 244 14.98 14.96 10.92
CA LEU A 244 15.77 15.09 9.71
C LEU A 244 14.89 15.46 8.53
N ILE A 245 13.72 14.82 8.42
CA ILE A 245 12.71 15.15 7.41
C ILE A 245 12.22 16.58 7.57
N LEU A 246 11.95 17.01 8.81
CA LEU A 246 11.59 18.41 9.07
C LEU A 246 12.71 19.34 8.60
N ALA A 247 13.98 18.99 8.82
CA ALA A 247 15.11 19.77 8.32
C ALA A 247 15.17 19.82 6.79
N VAL A 248 14.97 18.69 6.08
CA VAL A 248 14.90 18.62 4.61
C VAL A 248 13.73 19.46 4.08
N TYR A 249 12.56 19.35 4.70
CA TYR A 249 11.39 20.14 4.35
C TYR A 249 11.62 21.65 4.57
N CYS A 250 12.21 22.03 5.70
CA CYS A 250 12.56 23.42 6.00
C CYS A 250 13.61 23.96 5.02
N ALA A 251 14.63 23.16 4.68
CA ALA A 251 15.62 23.52 3.66
C ALA A 251 14.93 23.74 2.30
N GLY A 252 14.05 22.82 1.89
CA GLY A 252 13.22 22.96 0.71
C GLY A 252 12.35 24.22 0.72
N ALA A 253 11.72 24.53 1.84
CA ALA A 253 10.92 25.75 2.02
C ALA A 253 11.76 27.02 1.86
N VAL A 254 12.94 27.08 2.48
CA VAL A 254 13.87 28.22 2.35
C VAL A 254 14.41 28.35 0.92
N LEU A 255 14.80 27.25 0.29
CA LEU A 255 15.26 27.25 -1.11
C LEU A 255 14.15 27.69 -2.06
N SER A 256 12.90 27.27 -1.79
CA SER A 256 11.75 27.59 -2.63
C SER A 256 11.45 29.08 -2.71
N VAL A 257 11.83 29.89 -1.71
CA VAL A 257 11.56 31.34 -1.69
C VAL A 257 12.68 32.18 -2.33
N ILE A 258 13.85 31.60 -2.61
CA ILE A 258 14.97 32.26 -3.31
C ILE A 258 14.54 32.91 -4.65
N PRO A 259 13.68 32.30 -5.48
CA PRO A 259 13.20 32.91 -6.72
C PRO A 259 12.61 34.31 -6.54
N TYR A 260 12.06 34.66 -5.35
CA TYR A 260 11.56 36.02 -5.09
C TYR A 260 12.64 37.10 -5.14
N ALA A 261 13.92 36.75 -5.03
CA ALA A 261 15.02 37.69 -5.24
C ALA A 261 15.01 38.29 -6.66
N ALA A 262 14.45 37.59 -7.65
CA ALA A 262 14.26 38.10 -9.00
C ALA A 262 13.35 39.34 -9.05
N PHE A 263 12.51 39.57 -8.03
CA PHE A 263 11.72 40.80 -7.94
C PHE A 263 12.57 42.03 -7.65
N VAL A 264 13.77 41.90 -7.07
CA VAL A 264 14.62 43.06 -6.74
C VAL A 264 15.49 43.46 -7.93
N ARG A 265 15.78 42.52 -8.85
CA ARG A 265 16.55 42.76 -10.08
C ARG A 265 15.62 42.94 -11.28
N PHE A 266 15.15 44.17 -11.50
CA PHE A 266 14.22 44.47 -12.59
C PHE A 266 14.91 44.74 -13.92
N ASP A 267 14.44 44.09 -14.98
CA ASP A 267 14.56 44.58 -16.36
C ASP A 267 13.19 45.04 -16.85
N VAL A 268 12.97 46.36 -16.81
CA VAL A 268 11.72 47.01 -17.18
C VAL A 268 11.39 46.75 -18.66
N LYS A 269 12.40 46.72 -19.55
CA LYS A 269 12.19 46.45 -20.98
C LYS A 269 11.70 45.03 -21.20
N LYS A 270 12.26 44.04 -20.49
CA LYS A 270 11.87 42.63 -20.59
C LYS A 270 10.49 42.38 -19.98
N ALA A 271 10.14 43.05 -18.88
CA ALA A 271 8.84 42.90 -18.23
C ALA A 271 7.66 43.48 -19.06
N PHE A 272 7.89 44.60 -19.77
CA PHE A 272 6.89 45.24 -20.62
C PHE A 272 6.92 44.78 -22.08
N ALA A 273 7.88 43.95 -22.49
CA ALA A 273 7.87 43.29 -23.79
C ALA A 273 6.67 42.32 -23.88
N ASN A 274 5.56 42.83 -24.40
CA ASN A 274 4.34 42.09 -24.69
C ASN A 274 4.56 41.18 -25.90
N ALA A 275 4.88 39.89 -25.73
CA ALA A 275 4.56 38.92 -26.79
C ALA A 275 4.61 37.41 -26.45
N SER A 276 5.57 36.90 -25.67
CA SER A 276 5.83 35.43 -25.72
C SER A 276 5.29 34.59 -24.55
N ASP A 277 5.29 35.10 -23.32
CA ASP A 277 5.05 34.27 -22.12
C ASP A 277 3.61 33.83 -21.86
N LYS A 278 2.62 34.38 -22.60
CA LYS A 278 1.20 34.06 -22.34
C LYS A 278 0.77 32.71 -22.92
N LYS A 279 1.36 32.27 -24.05
CA LYS A 279 1.02 30.99 -24.69
C LYS A 279 1.62 29.80 -23.92
N GLY A 280 2.88 29.91 -23.48
CA GLY A 280 3.53 28.85 -22.67
C GLY A 280 2.76 28.53 -21.39
N MET A 281 2.28 29.57 -20.68
CA MET A 281 1.46 29.39 -19.48
C MET A 281 0.10 28.74 -19.76
N PHE A 282 -0.50 29.03 -20.91
CA PHE A 282 -1.74 28.38 -21.34
C PHE A 282 -1.50 26.89 -21.61
N TYR A 283 -0.43 26.53 -22.32
CA TYR A 283 -0.06 25.12 -22.51
C TYR A 283 0.24 24.39 -21.20
N LEU A 284 0.91 25.06 -20.24
CA LEU A 284 1.16 24.49 -18.92
C LEU A 284 -0.14 24.26 -18.12
N LEU A 285 -1.10 25.19 -18.19
CA LEU A 285 -2.41 25.00 -17.56
C LEU A 285 -3.17 23.84 -18.18
N ASN A 286 -3.16 23.70 -19.51
CA ASN A 286 -3.78 22.56 -20.19
C ASN A 286 -3.09 21.24 -19.82
N GLY A 287 -1.76 21.21 -19.72
CA GLY A 287 -1.01 20.04 -19.26
C GLY A 287 -1.37 19.65 -17.82
N LEU A 288 -1.43 20.64 -16.91
CA LEU A 288 -1.86 20.42 -15.52
C LEU A 288 -3.32 19.96 -15.44
N LYS A 289 -4.18 20.47 -16.32
CA LYS A 289 -5.59 20.06 -16.41
C LYS A 289 -5.69 18.59 -16.80
N VAL A 290 -5.04 18.18 -17.90
CA VAL A 290 -5.00 16.78 -18.33
C VAL A 290 -4.56 15.85 -17.20
N PHE A 291 -3.52 16.25 -16.46
CA PHE A 291 -3.04 15.50 -15.29
C PHE A 291 -4.06 15.47 -14.14
N ALA A 292 -4.66 16.60 -13.79
CA ALA A 292 -5.64 16.70 -12.71
C ALA A 292 -6.94 15.93 -13.04
N THR A 293 -7.45 16.03 -14.26
CA THR A 293 -8.61 15.25 -14.73
C THR A 293 -8.30 13.76 -14.72
N ALA A 294 -7.12 13.35 -15.19
CA ALA A 294 -6.70 11.94 -15.18
C ALA A 294 -6.61 11.40 -13.74
N MET A 295 -5.97 12.15 -12.84
CA MET A 295 -5.89 11.81 -11.41
C MET A 295 -7.27 11.74 -10.77
N THR A 296 -8.17 12.69 -11.07
CA THR A 296 -9.53 12.70 -10.55
C THR A 296 -10.29 11.45 -10.95
N ILE A 297 -10.30 11.13 -12.25
CA ILE A 297 -10.99 9.93 -12.75
C ILE A 297 -10.39 8.68 -12.12
N PHE A 298 -9.06 8.58 -12.09
CA PHE A 298 -8.36 7.45 -11.49
C PHE A 298 -8.72 7.28 -10.00
N THR A 299 -8.54 8.30 -9.17
CA THR A 299 -8.80 8.21 -7.73
C THR A 299 -10.26 7.87 -7.43
N ILE A 300 -11.23 8.49 -8.13
CA ILE A 300 -12.66 8.17 -7.93
C ILE A 300 -12.97 6.76 -8.42
N THR A 301 -12.40 6.32 -9.56
CA THR A 301 -12.61 4.96 -10.10
C THR A 301 -12.06 3.92 -9.15
N THR A 302 -10.85 4.10 -8.65
CA THR A 302 -10.23 3.20 -7.67
C THR A 302 -11.06 3.17 -6.39
N ASN A 303 -11.46 4.32 -5.86
CA ASN A 303 -12.27 4.38 -4.64
C ASN A 303 -13.63 3.68 -4.79
N LEU A 304 -14.35 3.92 -5.89
CA LEU A 304 -15.62 3.24 -6.16
C LEU A 304 -15.44 1.76 -6.44
N SER A 305 -14.36 1.37 -7.13
CA SER A 305 -14.03 -0.04 -7.37
C SER A 305 -13.68 -0.75 -6.05
N SER A 306 -12.96 -0.10 -5.13
CA SER A 306 -12.69 -0.61 -3.78
C SER A 306 -13.97 -0.74 -2.95
N ILE A 307 -14.88 0.23 -3.00
CA ILE A 307 -16.18 0.15 -2.31
C ILE A 307 -17.02 -1.01 -2.86
N GLN A 308 -17.14 -1.11 -4.19
CA GLN A 308 -17.96 -2.14 -4.82
C GLN A 308 -17.34 -3.54 -4.70
N GLY A 309 -16.02 -3.65 -4.88
CA GLY A 309 -15.31 -4.92 -4.91
C GLY A 309 -15.02 -5.49 -3.53
N ASN A 310 -14.78 -4.64 -2.52
CA ASN A 310 -14.30 -5.08 -1.20
C ASN A 310 -15.25 -4.75 -0.04
N LEU A 311 -15.94 -3.60 -0.07
CA LEU A 311 -16.77 -3.16 1.08
C LEU A 311 -18.23 -3.65 1.02
N LEU A 312 -18.83 -3.64 -0.17
CA LEU A 312 -20.25 -3.98 -0.37
C LEU A 312 -20.47 -5.48 -0.64
N THR A 313 -19.40 -6.24 -0.70
CA THR A 313 -19.42 -7.67 -0.98
C THR A 313 -19.91 -8.39 0.28
N ASN A 314 -21.00 -9.15 0.13
CA ASN A 314 -21.70 -9.76 1.26
C ASN A 314 -20.80 -10.80 1.94
N THR A 315 -20.29 -10.49 3.12
CA THR A 315 -19.29 -11.28 3.86
C THR A 315 -19.89 -12.42 4.67
N THR A 316 -21.11 -12.81 4.32
CA THR A 316 -21.82 -13.98 4.86
C THR A 316 -21.05 -15.29 4.72
N LEU A 317 -20.07 -15.35 3.81
CA LEU A 317 -19.21 -16.53 3.62
C LEU A 317 -18.42 -16.88 4.87
N LEU A 318 -17.96 -15.87 5.63
CA LEU A 318 -17.15 -16.07 6.83
C LEU A 318 -17.99 -16.00 8.12
N GLU A 319 -19.23 -15.52 8.06
CA GLU A 319 -20.08 -15.31 9.26
C GLU A 319 -20.27 -16.58 10.08
N ASN A 320 -20.44 -17.73 9.42
CA ASN A 320 -20.57 -19.04 10.08
C ASN A 320 -19.30 -19.45 10.82
N HIS A 321 -18.15 -18.87 10.45
CA HIS A 321 -16.82 -19.24 10.92
C HIS A 321 -16.19 -18.19 11.85
N TYR A 322 -16.91 -17.15 12.26
CA TYR A 322 -16.32 -16.10 13.11
C TYR A 322 -15.76 -16.59 14.45
N ASN A 323 -16.25 -17.71 14.97
CA ASN A 323 -15.73 -18.31 16.20
C ASN A 323 -14.59 -19.32 15.95
N ASP A 324 -14.28 -19.58 14.68
CA ASP A 324 -13.24 -20.49 14.24
C ASP A 324 -11.89 -19.76 14.09
N TYR A 325 -10.84 -20.51 13.77
CA TYR A 325 -9.47 -20.01 13.75
C TYR A 325 -8.73 -20.39 12.46
N TYR A 326 -7.98 -19.44 11.91
CA TYR A 326 -6.84 -19.76 11.06
C TYR A 326 -5.69 -20.25 11.93
N PHE A 327 -4.99 -21.29 11.48
CA PHE A 327 -3.84 -21.86 12.16
C PHE A 327 -2.69 -22.05 11.19
N GLY A 328 -1.50 -21.65 11.61
CA GLY A 328 -0.27 -21.83 10.84
C GLY A 328 0.88 -22.24 11.75
N VAL A 329 1.80 -23.01 11.19
CA VAL A 329 3.05 -23.37 11.84
C VAL A 329 4.14 -22.46 11.29
N MET A 330 4.80 -21.73 12.19
CA MET A 330 5.97 -20.93 11.86
C MET A 330 7.18 -21.67 12.42
N GLN A 331 7.93 -22.34 11.55
CA GLN A 331 9.16 -23.02 11.96
C GLN A 331 10.21 -22.00 12.42
N ILE A 332 11.08 -22.44 13.32
CA ILE A 332 12.21 -21.67 13.85
C ILE A 332 13.57 -22.13 13.29
N GLU A 333 13.59 -23.31 12.68
CA GLU A 333 14.74 -23.90 12.01
C GLU A 333 14.49 -24.05 10.51
N PRO A 334 15.54 -24.22 9.68
CA PRO A 334 15.37 -24.50 8.26
C PRO A 334 14.45 -25.73 8.06
N PRO A 335 13.51 -25.67 7.11
CA PRO A 335 12.50 -26.73 6.95
C PRO A 335 13.09 -28.09 6.52
N PHE A 336 14.35 -28.11 6.08
CA PHE A 336 15.04 -29.30 5.60
C PHE A 336 16.37 -29.50 6.34
N GLU A 337 16.61 -30.72 6.81
CA GLU A 337 17.98 -31.19 7.07
C GLU A 337 18.63 -31.61 5.73
N GLU A 338 19.95 -31.37 5.58
CA GLU A 338 20.71 -31.94 4.46
C GLU A 338 20.48 -33.47 4.50
N ASN A 339 19.75 -34.02 3.52
CA ASN A 339 19.41 -35.44 3.27
C ASN A 339 17.96 -35.91 3.57
N GLU A 340 17.00 -35.06 3.91
CA GLU A 340 15.58 -35.48 4.03
C GLU A 340 14.78 -35.29 2.73
N GLU A 341 13.97 -36.29 2.34
CA GLU A 341 13.08 -36.24 1.16
C GLU A 341 11.77 -35.46 1.42
N GLU A 342 11.35 -35.33 2.67
CA GLU A 342 10.13 -34.64 3.12
C GLU A 342 10.47 -33.69 4.29
N SER A 343 9.90 -32.48 4.30
CA SER A 343 10.14 -31.51 5.37
C SER A 343 9.47 -31.92 6.68
N LYS A 344 10.04 -31.50 7.83
CA LYS A 344 9.44 -31.69 9.16
C LYS A 344 8.01 -31.13 9.25
N GLU A 345 7.75 -30.02 8.56
CA GLU A 345 6.44 -29.38 8.48
C GLU A 345 5.43 -30.22 7.68
N SER A 346 5.85 -30.74 6.52
CA SER A 346 5.01 -31.59 5.66
C SER A 346 4.52 -32.83 6.42
N LYS A 347 5.43 -33.50 7.13
CA LYS A 347 5.08 -34.64 7.97
C LYS A 347 4.10 -34.27 9.08
N PHE A 348 4.30 -33.13 9.74
CA PHE A 348 3.38 -32.63 10.75
C PHE A 348 1.95 -32.46 10.24
N TRP A 349 1.79 -31.83 9.08
CA TRP A 349 0.47 -31.63 8.51
C TRP A 349 -0.18 -32.93 8.05
N ASN A 350 0.59 -33.84 7.45
CA ASN A 350 0.11 -35.16 7.07
C ASN A 350 -0.39 -35.97 8.27
N ASP A 351 0.40 -36.05 9.35
CA ASP A 351 0.00 -36.76 10.57
C ASP A 351 -1.25 -36.14 11.22
N LEU A 352 -1.34 -34.81 11.22
CA LEU A 352 -2.49 -34.08 11.78
C LEU A 352 -3.77 -34.37 10.99
N TYR A 353 -3.70 -34.31 9.67
CA TYR A 353 -4.83 -34.60 8.79
C TYR A 353 -5.21 -36.09 8.81
N GLU A 354 -4.25 -37.01 8.88
CA GLU A 354 -4.56 -38.45 8.90
C GLU A 354 -5.22 -38.87 10.23
N ASN A 355 -4.73 -38.35 11.36
CA ASN A 355 -5.12 -38.85 12.68
C ASN A 355 -6.20 -37.99 13.37
N GLU A 356 -6.35 -36.72 13.02
CA GLU A 356 -7.14 -35.75 13.79
C GLU A 356 -8.11 -34.92 12.93
N TYR A 357 -8.35 -35.30 11.66
CA TYR A 357 -9.21 -34.57 10.73
C TYR A 357 -10.56 -34.17 11.33
N ASN A 358 -11.27 -35.13 11.94
CA ASN A 358 -12.59 -34.91 12.53
C ASN A 358 -12.53 -34.04 13.79
N THR A 359 -11.40 -34.05 14.49
CA THR A 359 -11.19 -33.26 15.71
C THR A 359 -10.91 -31.79 15.37
N ILE A 360 -10.04 -31.55 14.40
CA ILE A 360 -9.60 -30.20 14.00
C ILE A 360 -10.57 -29.55 13.00
N ASN A 361 -11.38 -30.37 12.31
CA ASN A 361 -12.45 -29.97 11.41
C ASN A 361 -12.01 -28.88 10.40
N PRO A 362 -11.04 -29.19 9.51
CA PRO A 362 -10.50 -28.19 8.60
C PRO A 362 -11.57 -27.83 7.57
N VAL A 363 -11.73 -26.54 7.28
CA VAL A 363 -12.66 -25.93 6.34
C VAL A 363 -11.79 -25.31 5.24
N VAL A 364 -11.74 -26.00 4.11
CA VAL A 364 -10.83 -25.69 3.00
C VAL A 364 -11.64 -25.15 1.84
N CYS A 365 -11.38 -23.90 1.47
CA CYS A 365 -11.90 -23.25 0.28
C CYS A 365 -10.78 -22.41 -0.33
N ILE A 366 -9.85 -23.07 -1.02
CA ILE A 366 -8.60 -22.49 -1.52
C ILE A 366 -8.56 -22.52 -3.05
N GLY A 367 -7.75 -21.67 -3.66
CA GLY A 367 -7.67 -21.57 -5.12
C GLY A 367 -6.25 -21.30 -5.61
N SER A 368 -5.94 -21.80 -6.81
CA SER A 368 -4.66 -21.52 -7.47
C SER A 368 -4.85 -20.99 -8.88
N ARG A 369 -3.84 -20.23 -9.31
CA ARG A 369 -3.65 -19.86 -10.73
C ARG A 369 -2.74 -20.89 -11.38
N ILE A 370 -3.29 -21.67 -12.31
CA ILE A 370 -2.51 -22.64 -13.11
C ILE A 370 -1.93 -21.94 -14.35
N SER A 371 -2.65 -20.96 -14.91
CA SER A 371 -2.22 -20.12 -16.04
C SER A 371 -2.92 -18.76 -16.04
N ASP A 372 -2.55 -17.85 -16.96
CA ASP A 372 -3.25 -16.55 -17.15
C ASP A 372 -4.76 -16.69 -17.38
N THR A 373 -5.23 -17.89 -17.76
CA THR A 373 -6.60 -18.13 -18.19
C THR A 373 -7.37 -19.18 -17.40
N ASP A 374 -6.69 -20.00 -16.60
CA ASP A 374 -7.26 -21.19 -15.98
C ASP A 374 -6.96 -21.20 -14.47
N ASN A 375 -8.04 -21.24 -13.70
CA ASN A 375 -8.02 -21.23 -12.25
C ASN A 375 -8.88 -22.38 -11.73
N TYR A 376 -8.42 -23.03 -10.66
CA TYR A 376 -9.25 -23.98 -9.93
C TYR A 376 -9.49 -23.49 -8.51
N ILE A 377 -10.60 -23.94 -7.94
CA ILE A 377 -10.93 -23.83 -6.53
C ILE A 377 -11.16 -25.23 -6.00
N PHE A 378 -10.56 -25.53 -4.86
CA PHE A 378 -10.85 -26.73 -4.09
C PHE A 378 -11.71 -26.38 -2.87
N VAL A 379 -12.80 -27.12 -2.70
CA VAL A 379 -13.71 -26.99 -1.56
C VAL A 379 -13.86 -28.37 -0.92
N ASN A 380 -13.51 -28.49 0.36
CA ASN A 380 -13.65 -29.76 1.05
C ASN A 380 -15.09 -29.98 1.59
N HIS A 381 -15.36 -31.17 2.11
CA HIS A 381 -16.69 -31.52 2.64
C HIS A 381 -17.16 -30.54 3.73
N ASN A 382 -16.26 -30.16 4.64
CA ASN A 382 -16.57 -29.28 5.76
C ASN A 382 -16.87 -27.84 5.33
N ALA A 383 -16.39 -27.41 4.16
CA ALA A 383 -16.64 -26.10 3.56
C ALA A 383 -17.84 -26.10 2.59
N ARG A 384 -18.81 -27.03 2.74
CA ARG A 384 -19.99 -27.13 1.86
C ARG A 384 -20.78 -25.84 1.76
N ASP A 385 -20.89 -25.08 2.84
CA ASP A 385 -21.56 -23.77 2.86
C ASP A 385 -20.79 -22.69 2.06
N MET A 386 -19.51 -22.90 1.79
CA MET A 386 -18.68 -22.05 0.94
C MET A 386 -18.79 -22.33 -0.58
N LEU A 387 -19.59 -23.31 -1.01
CA LEU A 387 -19.82 -23.63 -2.43
C LEU A 387 -20.58 -22.55 -3.22
N GLN A 388 -21.08 -21.49 -2.57
CA GLN A 388 -21.63 -20.28 -3.21
C GLN A 388 -22.63 -20.56 -4.33
N GLY A 389 -23.69 -21.32 -4.03
CA GLY A 389 -24.74 -21.70 -4.98
C GLY A 389 -24.40 -22.89 -5.89
N PHE A 390 -23.16 -23.41 -5.88
CA PHE A 390 -22.85 -24.71 -6.52
C PHE A 390 -23.48 -25.86 -5.73
N SER A 391 -23.74 -25.64 -4.44
CA SER A 391 -24.57 -26.50 -3.59
C SER A 391 -25.91 -26.85 -4.24
N ASP A 392 -26.57 -25.89 -4.89
CA ASP A 392 -27.90 -26.08 -5.50
C ASP A 392 -27.85 -26.90 -6.79
N MET A 393 -26.65 -27.09 -7.34
CA MET A 393 -26.40 -27.91 -8.52
C MET A 393 -26.08 -29.36 -8.16
N LEU A 394 -25.89 -29.69 -6.88
CA LEU A 394 -25.67 -31.06 -6.41
C LEU A 394 -27.00 -31.83 -6.38
N THR A 395 -26.96 -33.09 -6.79
CA THR A 395 -28.06 -34.05 -6.64
C THR A 395 -27.75 -35.02 -5.50
N GLU A 396 -28.77 -35.73 -4.99
CA GLU A 396 -28.56 -36.75 -3.94
C GLU A 396 -27.59 -37.87 -4.35
N ASP A 397 -27.42 -38.12 -5.65
CA ASP A 397 -26.46 -39.10 -6.14
C ASP A 397 -25.05 -38.52 -6.23
N ASP A 398 -24.90 -37.22 -6.54
CA ASP A 398 -23.58 -36.56 -6.55
C ASP A 398 -22.96 -36.53 -5.14
N GLU A 399 -23.79 -36.41 -4.09
CA GLU A 399 -23.33 -36.43 -2.69
C GLU A 399 -22.82 -37.81 -2.24
N LYS A 400 -23.04 -38.87 -3.04
CA LYS A 400 -22.52 -40.24 -2.76
C LYS A 400 -21.21 -40.55 -3.50
N GLU A 401 -20.76 -39.64 -4.35
CA GLU A 401 -19.49 -39.76 -5.06
C GLU A 401 -18.36 -39.21 -4.21
N ASP A 402 -17.12 -39.53 -4.59
CA ASP A 402 -15.97 -39.11 -3.80
C ASP A 402 -15.62 -37.64 -4.08
N ILE A 403 -15.60 -37.27 -5.36
CA ILE A 403 -15.31 -35.91 -5.83
C ILE A 403 -16.32 -35.47 -6.91
N VAL A 404 -16.77 -34.22 -6.84
CA VAL A 404 -17.59 -33.56 -7.87
C VAL A 404 -16.82 -32.39 -8.45
N VAL A 405 -16.60 -32.38 -9.76
CA VAL A 405 -15.87 -31.34 -10.48
C VAL A 405 -16.83 -30.54 -11.35
N PHE A 406 -16.95 -29.24 -11.08
CA PHE A 406 -17.70 -28.31 -11.91
C PHE A 406 -16.81 -27.63 -12.95
N VAL A 407 -17.16 -27.78 -14.22
CA VAL A 407 -16.38 -27.27 -15.36
C VAL A 407 -17.16 -26.17 -16.09
N PRO A 408 -16.55 -24.99 -16.35
CA PRO A 408 -17.22 -23.92 -17.08
C PRO A 408 -17.43 -24.28 -18.57
N LYS A 409 -18.62 -23.97 -19.11
CA LYS A 409 -18.91 -24.12 -20.54
C LYS A 409 -18.14 -23.12 -21.39
N GLY A 410 -17.54 -23.56 -22.50
CA GLY A 410 -17.05 -22.68 -23.58
C GLY A 410 -15.54 -22.61 -23.81
N ARG A 411 -14.73 -23.45 -23.16
CA ARG A 411 -13.31 -23.68 -23.50
C ARG A 411 -13.00 -25.18 -23.56
N ASN A 412 -11.75 -25.54 -23.85
CA ASN A 412 -11.28 -26.93 -24.04
C ASN A 412 -11.58 -27.80 -22.82
N ALA A 413 -12.78 -28.38 -22.76
CA ALA A 413 -13.30 -29.11 -21.61
C ALA A 413 -12.41 -30.29 -21.21
N GLU A 414 -11.68 -30.87 -22.16
CA GLU A 414 -10.76 -31.98 -21.88
C GLU A 414 -9.52 -31.50 -21.11
N SER A 415 -8.98 -30.32 -21.47
CA SER A 415 -7.88 -29.68 -20.73
C SER A 415 -8.27 -29.38 -19.28
N TYR A 416 -9.53 -28.99 -19.03
CA TYR A 416 -10.01 -28.73 -17.66
C TYR A 416 -10.20 -29.99 -16.83
N LYS A 417 -10.55 -31.10 -17.46
CA LYS A 417 -10.60 -32.39 -16.76
C LYS A 417 -9.20 -32.88 -16.42
N ASP A 418 -8.23 -32.69 -17.31
CA ASP A 418 -6.85 -33.09 -17.05
C ASP A 418 -6.23 -32.28 -15.92
N ILE A 419 -6.45 -30.96 -15.93
CA ILE A 419 -6.12 -30.07 -14.80
C ILE A 419 -6.77 -30.56 -13.51
N ALA A 420 -8.09 -30.81 -13.52
CA ALA A 420 -8.78 -31.26 -12.31
C ALA A 420 -8.22 -32.58 -11.77
N LYS A 421 -7.83 -33.52 -12.65
CA LYS A 421 -7.20 -34.78 -12.22
C LYS A 421 -5.83 -34.57 -11.58
N GLU A 422 -5.00 -33.70 -12.16
CA GLU A 422 -3.67 -33.36 -11.61
C GLU A 422 -3.81 -32.74 -10.22
N GLU A 423 -4.73 -31.79 -10.07
CA GLU A 423 -4.98 -31.13 -8.78
C GLU A 423 -5.60 -32.09 -7.76
N ILE A 424 -6.55 -32.94 -8.14
CA ILE A 424 -7.08 -34.01 -7.26
C ILE A 424 -5.94 -34.92 -6.80
N GLY A 425 -5.01 -35.27 -7.69
CA GLY A 425 -3.81 -36.05 -7.35
C GLY A 425 -2.89 -35.38 -6.33
N SER A 426 -2.86 -34.05 -6.31
CA SER A 426 -2.06 -33.28 -5.37
C SER A 426 -2.78 -33.06 -4.03
N LEU A 427 -4.08 -32.78 -4.08
CA LEU A 427 -4.92 -32.40 -2.92
C LEU A 427 -5.43 -33.59 -2.10
N THR A 428 -5.45 -34.79 -2.67
CA THR A 428 -6.01 -35.99 -2.04
C THR A 428 -5.00 -37.14 -2.01
N GLN A 429 -5.17 -38.05 -1.04
CA GLN A 429 -4.44 -39.31 -1.02
C GLN A 429 -5.20 -40.37 -1.83
N ASN A 430 -4.47 -41.26 -2.51
CA ASN A 430 -5.02 -42.36 -3.32
C ASN A 430 -6.01 -41.91 -4.43
N ALA A 431 -5.71 -40.79 -5.09
CA ALA A 431 -6.56 -40.17 -6.10
C ALA A 431 -7.00 -41.11 -7.25
N GLU A 432 -6.20 -42.13 -7.59
CA GLU A 432 -6.52 -43.10 -8.66
C GLU A 432 -7.75 -43.96 -8.36
N GLU A 433 -8.12 -44.11 -7.09
CA GLU A 433 -9.25 -44.95 -6.65
C GLU A 433 -10.56 -44.16 -6.49
N LEU A 434 -10.50 -42.83 -6.58
CA LEU A 434 -11.64 -41.95 -6.31
C LEU A 434 -12.64 -41.93 -7.47
N ARG A 435 -13.93 -41.99 -7.13
CA ARG A 435 -15.02 -41.79 -8.09
C ARG A 435 -15.26 -40.29 -8.29
N VAL A 436 -14.93 -39.83 -9.49
CA VAL A 436 -15.03 -38.41 -9.87
C VAL A 436 -16.18 -38.20 -10.86
N VAL A 437 -17.09 -37.29 -10.53
CA VAL A 437 -18.18 -36.87 -11.42
C VAL A 437 -17.94 -35.45 -11.93
N TYR A 438 -18.13 -35.26 -13.23
CA TYR A 438 -17.95 -33.96 -13.89
C TYR A 438 -19.29 -33.35 -14.27
N LYS A 439 -19.51 -32.09 -13.89
CA LYS A 439 -20.72 -31.32 -14.20
C LYS A 439 -20.37 -30.03 -14.91
N GLU A 440 -21.02 -29.76 -16.03
CA GLU A 440 -20.84 -28.49 -16.73
C GLU A 440 -21.77 -27.41 -16.19
N TYR A 441 -21.26 -26.20 -16.00
CA TYR A 441 -22.08 -25.04 -15.66
C TYR A 441 -21.93 -23.92 -16.70
N SER A 442 -23.05 -23.26 -17.00
CA SER A 442 -23.05 -22.00 -17.75
C SER A 442 -22.56 -20.90 -16.82
N GLY A 443 -21.50 -20.19 -17.23
CA GLY A 443 -20.66 -19.33 -16.40
C GLY A 443 -21.37 -18.50 -15.33
N ARG A 444 -20.67 -18.30 -14.20
CA ARG A 444 -21.10 -17.48 -13.06
C ARG A 444 -20.33 -16.17 -13.03
N GLU A 445 -20.89 -15.16 -12.39
CA GLU A 445 -20.26 -13.83 -12.32
C GLU A 445 -18.92 -13.89 -11.58
N GLN A 446 -18.83 -14.44 -10.36
CA GLN A 446 -17.57 -14.61 -9.58
C GLN A 446 -17.70 -15.74 -8.51
N PHE A 447 -16.60 -16.37 -8.14
CA PHE A 447 -16.45 -17.28 -6.99
C PHE A 447 -15.39 -16.70 -6.02
N TYR A 448 -15.67 -16.76 -4.72
CA TYR A 448 -14.84 -16.26 -3.63
C TYR A 448 -14.12 -17.42 -2.94
N TYR A 449 -12.86 -17.25 -2.55
CA TYR A 449 -12.12 -18.29 -1.83
C TYR A 449 -11.17 -17.66 -0.83
N LEU A 450 -10.78 -18.43 0.19
CA LEU A 450 -9.88 -18.00 1.26
C LEU A 450 -8.51 -17.70 0.66
N ASN A 451 -7.94 -16.56 1.03
CA ASN A 451 -6.60 -16.16 0.62
C ASN A 451 -5.98 -15.28 1.71
N SER A 452 -4.87 -15.72 2.26
CA SER A 452 -4.20 -15.03 3.37
C SER A 452 -3.21 -13.96 2.89
N ASN A 453 -2.89 -13.93 1.59
CA ASN A 453 -2.03 -12.92 1.00
C ASN A 453 -2.76 -11.57 0.93
N ARG A 454 -2.40 -10.67 1.84
CA ARG A 454 -3.00 -9.34 1.96
C ARG A 454 -2.69 -8.40 0.81
N GLU A 455 -1.65 -8.66 0.03
CA GLU A 455 -1.37 -7.88 -1.18
C GLU A 455 -2.44 -8.11 -2.26
N GLU A 456 -2.99 -9.32 -2.31
CA GLU A 456 -4.02 -9.72 -3.28
C GLU A 456 -5.44 -9.66 -2.70
N ALA A 457 -5.61 -10.06 -1.43
CA ALA A 457 -6.89 -10.24 -0.74
C ALA A 457 -6.94 -9.46 0.58
N ILE A 458 -7.20 -8.15 0.49
CA ILE A 458 -7.25 -7.26 1.67
C ILE A 458 -8.28 -7.75 2.70
N ASP A 459 -9.43 -8.25 2.26
CA ASP A 459 -10.51 -8.79 3.10
C ASP A 459 -10.36 -10.28 3.44
N GLY A 460 -9.26 -10.92 3.03
CA GLY A 460 -9.00 -12.35 3.26
C GLY A 460 -9.69 -13.26 2.25
N LEU A 461 -10.31 -12.67 1.21
CA LEU A 461 -11.00 -13.39 0.16
C LEU A 461 -10.49 -12.96 -1.22
N SER A 462 -10.03 -13.93 -1.99
CA SER A 462 -9.72 -13.75 -3.41
C SER A 462 -10.93 -14.09 -4.28
N ARG A 463 -10.92 -13.58 -5.51
CA ARG A 463 -12.06 -13.62 -6.44
C ARG A 463 -11.63 -14.19 -7.78
N VAL A 464 -12.44 -15.08 -8.34
CA VAL A 464 -12.18 -15.67 -9.65
C VAL A 464 -13.44 -15.80 -10.49
N THR A 465 -13.34 -15.53 -11.79
CA THR A 465 -14.43 -15.69 -12.74
C THR A 465 -14.33 -17.05 -13.44
N ASN A 466 -15.44 -17.80 -13.47
CA ASN A 466 -15.53 -19.09 -14.15
C ASN A 466 -14.42 -20.11 -13.79
N PRO A 467 -14.18 -20.40 -12.49
CA PRO A 467 -13.17 -21.40 -12.10
C PRO A 467 -13.63 -22.84 -12.40
N ILE A 468 -12.67 -23.76 -12.44
CA ILE A 468 -12.95 -25.18 -12.19
C ILE A 468 -13.19 -25.31 -10.68
N VAL A 469 -14.32 -25.87 -10.25
CA VAL A 469 -14.57 -26.08 -8.81
C VAL A 469 -14.49 -27.57 -8.53
N ILE A 470 -13.54 -27.98 -7.70
CA ILE A 470 -13.33 -29.34 -7.25
C ILE A 470 -13.92 -29.44 -5.83
N TYR A 471 -14.97 -30.23 -5.67
CA TYR A 471 -15.65 -30.41 -4.39
C TYR A 471 -15.45 -31.83 -3.87
N GLN A 472 -14.94 -31.95 -2.64
CA GLN A 472 -14.93 -33.21 -1.91
C GLN A 472 -16.34 -33.49 -1.36
N ALA A 473 -17.09 -34.36 -2.05
CA ALA A 473 -18.44 -34.71 -1.64
C ALA A 473 -18.43 -35.70 -0.47
N ASN A 474 -17.52 -36.69 -0.50
CA ASN A 474 -17.39 -37.70 0.54
C ASN A 474 -16.35 -37.30 1.60
N GLU A 475 -16.77 -37.14 2.85
CA GLU A 475 -15.90 -36.82 3.99
C GLU A 475 -14.77 -37.84 4.23
N ALA A 476 -14.96 -39.10 3.78
CA ALA A 476 -13.97 -40.17 3.96
C ALA A 476 -12.77 -40.10 3.01
N VAL A 477 -12.79 -39.20 2.01
CA VAL A 477 -11.63 -38.97 1.14
C VAL A 477 -10.51 -38.34 1.96
N ALA A 478 -9.39 -39.03 2.08
CA ALA A 478 -8.22 -38.53 2.77
C ALA A 478 -7.58 -37.36 1.99
N LEU A 479 -7.38 -36.24 2.66
CA LEU A 479 -6.75 -35.06 2.09
C LEU A 479 -5.23 -35.08 2.30
N ASN A 480 -4.50 -34.47 1.38
CA ASN A 480 -3.06 -34.30 1.48
C ASN A 480 -2.75 -33.04 2.29
N GLY A 481 -2.61 -33.20 3.61
CA GLY A 481 -2.38 -32.09 4.54
C GLY A 481 -1.13 -31.29 4.21
N SER A 482 -0.03 -31.94 3.80
CA SER A 482 1.20 -31.21 3.45
C SER A 482 1.00 -30.29 2.24
N TYR A 483 0.30 -30.75 1.20
CA TYR A 483 0.05 -29.91 0.03
C TYR A 483 -0.88 -28.73 0.35
N ILE A 484 -1.87 -28.94 1.22
CA ILE A 484 -2.86 -27.93 1.59
C ILE A 484 -2.28 -26.87 2.54
N GLU A 485 -1.35 -27.23 3.42
CA GLU A 485 -0.91 -26.36 4.51
C GLU A 485 0.51 -25.80 4.34
N THR A 486 1.32 -26.37 3.43
CA THR A 486 2.67 -25.87 3.17
C THR A 486 2.74 -24.97 1.94
N GLY A 487 3.74 -24.07 1.90
CA GLY A 487 3.97 -23.21 0.75
C GLY A 487 2.90 -22.13 0.56
N THR A 488 2.24 -22.13 -0.59
CA THR A 488 1.35 -21.03 -1.06
C THR A 488 0.08 -20.85 -0.20
N TYR A 489 -0.37 -21.90 0.48
CA TYR A 489 -1.66 -21.94 1.19
C TYR A 489 -1.53 -21.86 2.72
N ASN A 490 -0.31 -21.72 3.25
CA ASN A 490 -0.08 -21.70 4.69
C ASN A 490 -0.85 -20.54 5.35
N GLY A 491 -1.73 -20.89 6.30
CA GLY A 491 -2.58 -19.94 7.01
C GLY A 491 -3.86 -19.53 6.28
N GLU A 492 -4.26 -20.25 5.22
CA GLU A 492 -5.50 -20.03 4.46
C GLU A 492 -6.66 -20.94 4.90
N VAL A 493 -6.38 -22.02 5.64
CA VAL A 493 -7.40 -22.98 6.11
C VAL A 493 -8.03 -22.51 7.42
N ILE A 494 -9.36 -22.60 7.49
CA ILE A 494 -10.12 -22.36 8.72
C ILE A 494 -10.25 -23.69 9.47
N TYR A 495 -10.10 -23.67 10.78
CA TYR A 495 -10.28 -24.83 11.63
C TYR A 495 -11.53 -24.64 12.49
N GLY A 496 -12.54 -25.45 12.21
CA GLY A 496 -13.86 -25.41 12.86
C GLY A 496 -13.87 -26.01 14.27
N CYS A 497 -12.86 -25.67 15.07
CA CYS A 497 -12.70 -26.06 16.47
C CYS A 497 -12.21 -24.88 17.31
N ASP A 498 -12.35 -24.96 18.63
CA ASP A 498 -11.89 -23.89 19.52
C ASP A 498 -10.36 -23.84 19.63
N GLU A 499 -9.84 -22.67 20.04
CA GLU A 499 -8.41 -22.41 20.20
C GLU A 499 -7.70 -23.46 21.08
N SER A 500 -8.34 -23.90 22.18
CA SER A 500 -7.72 -24.84 23.11
C SER A 500 -7.60 -26.24 22.49
N THR A 501 -8.59 -26.64 21.70
CA THR A 501 -8.61 -27.90 20.96
C THR A 501 -7.47 -27.93 19.95
N ILE A 502 -7.39 -26.97 19.02
CA ILE A 502 -6.33 -26.97 17.99
C ILE A 502 -4.93 -26.88 18.60
N ARG A 503 -4.73 -26.07 19.65
CA ARG A 503 -3.44 -26.01 20.36
C ARG A 503 -3.08 -27.34 21.01
N SER A 504 -4.05 -28.02 21.62
CA SER A 504 -3.81 -29.31 22.29
C SER A 504 -3.44 -30.40 21.30
N VAL A 505 -4.12 -30.43 20.15
CA VAL A 505 -3.87 -31.42 19.09
C VAL A 505 -2.54 -31.12 18.40
N ALA A 506 -2.28 -29.88 18.00
CA ALA A 506 -1.01 -29.48 17.41
C ALA A 506 0.18 -29.82 18.33
N LYS A 507 0.04 -29.59 19.64
CA LYS A 507 1.07 -29.93 20.64
C LYS A 507 1.37 -31.43 20.73
N LYS A 508 0.42 -32.31 20.41
CA LYS A 508 0.64 -33.77 20.41
C LYS A 508 1.67 -34.19 19.36
N TYR A 509 1.74 -33.47 18.24
CA TYR A 509 2.63 -33.76 17.12
C TYR A 509 3.79 -32.77 17.03
N SER A 510 3.85 -31.76 17.89
CA SER A 510 4.79 -30.64 17.76
C SER A 510 6.25 -31.00 18.00
N GLU A 511 6.53 -32.12 18.68
CA GLU A 511 7.90 -32.58 18.94
C GLU A 511 8.70 -32.81 17.65
N GLN A 512 8.02 -33.11 16.53
CA GLN A 512 8.67 -33.33 15.25
C GLN A 512 9.03 -32.05 14.48
N LEU A 513 8.46 -30.90 14.87
CA LEU A 513 8.67 -29.61 14.22
C LEU A 513 9.99 -28.93 14.62
N GLY A 514 10.71 -29.46 15.61
CA GLY A 514 11.86 -28.78 16.21
C GLY A 514 11.43 -27.49 16.91
N SER A 515 12.28 -26.47 16.87
CA SER A 515 11.90 -25.15 17.32
C SER A 515 10.82 -24.56 16.41
N HIS A 516 9.69 -24.12 16.97
CA HIS A 516 8.55 -23.56 16.23
C HIS A 516 7.70 -22.68 17.13
N TYR A 517 6.81 -21.90 16.51
CA TYR A 517 5.66 -21.32 17.20
C TYR A 517 4.40 -21.43 16.35
N PHE A 518 3.26 -21.47 17.04
CA PHE A 518 1.96 -21.52 16.41
C PHE A 518 1.38 -20.11 16.23
N MET A 519 0.97 -19.80 15.01
CA MET A 519 0.21 -18.61 14.69
C MET A 519 -1.27 -18.99 14.66
N LEU A 520 -2.08 -18.32 15.47
CA LEU A 520 -3.53 -18.51 15.50
C LEU A 520 -4.21 -17.16 15.32
N THR A 521 -5.16 -17.11 14.41
CA THR A 521 -5.95 -15.90 14.16
C THR A 521 -7.43 -16.25 14.21
N ASN A 522 -8.19 -15.62 15.09
CA ASN A 522 -9.65 -15.74 15.04
C ASN A 522 -10.19 -15.13 13.74
N VAL A 523 -11.04 -15.88 13.03
CA VAL A 523 -11.58 -15.47 11.71
C VAL A 523 -12.42 -14.19 11.82
N GLY A 524 -13.22 -14.06 12.87
CA GLY A 524 -14.06 -12.88 13.10
C GLY A 524 -13.26 -11.62 13.40
N GLU A 525 -12.23 -11.72 14.25
CA GLU A 525 -11.32 -10.61 14.55
C GLU A 525 -10.54 -10.15 13.32
N ASP A 526 -10.04 -11.11 12.53
CA ASP A 526 -9.36 -10.85 11.27
C ASP A 526 -10.26 -10.13 10.27
N TYR A 527 -11.50 -10.60 10.11
CA TYR A 527 -12.50 -9.95 9.29
C TYR A 527 -12.81 -8.51 9.76
N ILE A 528 -13.02 -8.31 11.06
CA ILE A 528 -13.30 -6.99 11.63
C ILE A 528 -12.12 -6.04 11.39
N TYR A 529 -10.89 -6.54 11.58
CA TYR A 529 -9.68 -5.78 11.33
C TYR A 529 -9.60 -5.36 9.86
N SER A 530 -9.68 -6.31 8.93
CA SER A 530 -9.59 -6.07 7.50
C SER A 530 -10.70 -5.16 6.98
N HIS A 531 -11.92 -5.33 7.50
CA HIS A 531 -13.04 -4.44 7.20
C HIS A 531 -12.79 -3.02 7.73
N SER A 532 -12.35 -2.88 8.98
CA SER A 532 -12.00 -1.56 9.54
C SER A 532 -10.88 -0.89 8.76
N PHE A 533 -9.90 -1.67 8.31
CA PHE A 533 -8.80 -1.20 7.47
C PHE A 533 -9.31 -0.70 6.13
N LEU A 534 -10.15 -1.48 5.43
CA LEU A 534 -10.77 -1.06 4.17
C LEU A 534 -11.58 0.22 4.31
N VAL A 535 -12.36 0.35 5.39
CA VAL A 535 -13.11 1.58 5.69
C VAL A 535 -12.18 2.77 5.88
N LYS A 536 -11.07 2.61 6.62
CA LYS A 536 -10.06 3.66 6.81
C LYS A 536 -9.39 4.02 5.47
N LEU A 537 -9.00 3.04 4.67
CA LEU A 537 -8.37 3.23 3.36
C LEU A 537 -9.31 3.96 2.38
N ILE A 538 -10.56 3.52 2.28
CA ILE A 538 -11.60 4.18 1.49
C ILE A 538 -11.83 5.62 2.00
N GLY A 539 -11.86 5.82 3.32
CA GLY A 539 -11.95 7.16 3.92
C GLY A 539 -10.78 8.07 3.54
N PHE A 540 -9.56 7.54 3.59
CA PHE A 540 -8.34 8.23 3.17
C PHE A 540 -8.39 8.60 1.69
N ILE A 541 -8.65 7.64 0.80
CA ILE A 541 -8.75 7.88 -0.65
C ILE A 541 -9.88 8.86 -0.97
N SER A 542 -11.01 8.77 -0.27
CA SER A 542 -12.13 9.72 -0.39
C SER A 542 -11.73 11.15 -0.04
N SER A 543 -10.93 11.34 1.02
CA SER A 543 -10.40 12.66 1.38
C SER A 543 -9.48 13.22 0.29
N LEU A 544 -8.70 12.36 -0.36
CA LEU A 544 -7.81 12.69 -1.46
C LEU A 544 -8.61 13.08 -2.72
N CYS A 545 -9.70 12.36 -3.04
CA CYS A 545 -10.63 12.72 -4.12
C CYS A 545 -11.11 14.17 -4.02
N VAL A 546 -11.48 14.63 -2.83
CA VAL A 546 -11.95 16.01 -2.62
C VAL A 546 -10.84 17.01 -2.97
N LEU A 547 -9.60 16.75 -2.56
CA LEU A 547 -8.47 17.63 -2.85
C LEU A 547 -8.17 17.69 -4.36
N VAL A 548 -8.18 16.55 -5.06
CA VAL A 548 -7.94 16.51 -6.51
C VAL A 548 -9.07 17.20 -7.28
N LEU A 549 -10.33 17.03 -6.86
CA LEU A 549 -11.46 17.76 -7.44
C LEU A 549 -11.31 19.28 -7.26
N LEU A 550 -10.91 19.74 -6.07
CA LEU A 550 -10.66 21.17 -5.83
C LEU A 550 -9.50 21.70 -6.69
N LEU A 551 -8.45 20.88 -6.90
CA LEU A 551 -7.33 21.20 -7.78
C LEU A 551 -7.81 21.39 -9.21
N ASP A 552 -8.59 20.44 -9.74
CA ASP A 552 -9.12 20.46 -11.09
C ASP A 552 -10.02 21.68 -11.34
N ILE A 553 -10.97 21.94 -10.43
CA ILE A 553 -11.81 23.14 -10.46
C ILE A 553 -10.97 24.42 -10.47
N ALA A 554 -9.93 24.48 -9.63
CA ALA A 554 -9.05 25.64 -9.55
C ALA A 554 -8.24 25.87 -10.85
N ILE A 555 -7.84 24.78 -11.53
CA ILE A 555 -7.17 24.81 -12.84
C ILE A 555 -8.14 25.31 -13.90
N ILE A 556 -9.35 24.75 -14.00
CA ILE A 556 -10.39 25.18 -14.95
C ILE A 556 -10.68 26.68 -14.82
N ILE A 557 -10.89 27.17 -13.59
CA ILE A 557 -11.10 28.61 -13.34
C ILE A 557 -9.91 29.45 -13.82
N SER A 558 -8.69 28.94 -13.66
CA SER A 558 -7.47 29.65 -14.08
C SER A 558 -7.29 29.63 -15.59
N GLU A 559 -7.64 28.53 -16.26
CA GLU A 559 -7.58 28.35 -17.71
C GLU A 559 -8.57 29.27 -18.42
N VAL A 560 -9.84 29.32 -17.97
CA VAL A 560 -10.85 30.25 -18.49
C VAL A 560 -10.35 31.69 -18.38
N LYS A 561 -9.81 32.09 -17.22
CA LYS A 561 -9.26 33.44 -17.04
C LYS A 561 -8.07 33.72 -17.97
N MET A 562 -7.25 32.72 -18.27
CA MET A 562 -6.12 32.85 -19.19
C MET A 562 -6.59 32.98 -20.65
N GLU A 563 -7.56 32.18 -21.07
CA GLU A 563 -8.16 32.26 -22.41
C GLU A 563 -8.72 33.65 -22.69
N PHE A 564 -9.46 34.22 -21.72
CA PHE A 564 -9.94 35.59 -21.81
C PHE A 564 -8.82 36.62 -21.90
N ARG A 565 -7.68 36.41 -21.25
CA ARG A 565 -6.52 37.32 -21.33
C ARG A 565 -5.76 37.22 -22.64
N LEU A 566 -5.79 36.06 -23.29
CA LEU A 566 -5.16 35.81 -24.58
C LEU A 566 -6.01 36.35 -25.73
N ASN A 567 -7.32 36.06 -25.71
CA ASN A 567 -8.23 36.31 -26.81
C ASN A 567 -9.27 37.40 -26.50
N ALA A 568 -9.00 38.27 -25.51
CA ALA A 568 -9.94 39.27 -25.00
C ALA A 568 -10.59 40.14 -26.10
N MET A 569 -9.77 40.62 -27.03
CA MET A 569 -10.21 41.46 -28.15
C MET A 569 -11.10 40.69 -29.13
N GLU A 570 -10.69 39.48 -29.51
CA GLU A 570 -11.45 38.62 -30.42
C GLU A 570 -12.83 38.28 -29.83
N ILE A 571 -12.86 37.85 -28.56
CA ILE A 571 -14.09 37.49 -27.86
C ILE A 571 -15.00 38.72 -27.71
N SER A 572 -14.45 39.88 -27.34
CA SER A 572 -15.21 41.12 -27.19
C SER A 572 -15.81 41.60 -28.51
N LEU A 573 -15.04 41.56 -29.61
CA LEU A 573 -15.51 41.92 -30.95
C LEU A 573 -16.63 40.99 -31.42
N LYS A 574 -16.44 39.67 -31.31
CA LYS A 574 -17.49 38.70 -31.67
C LYS A 574 -18.78 38.93 -30.89
N LYS A 575 -18.69 39.31 -29.61
CA LYS A 575 -19.87 39.63 -28.80
C LYS A 575 -20.60 40.88 -29.29
N VAL A 576 -19.88 41.95 -29.63
CA VAL A 576 -20.47 43.17 -30.20
C VAL A 576 -21.09 42.91 -31.56
N LEU A 577 -20.48 42.05 -32.37
CA LEU A 577 -20.97 41.64 -33.69
C LEU A 577 -22.16 40.66 -33.64
N GLY A 578 -22.68 40.32 -32.44
CA GLY A 578 -23.89 39.50 -32.30
C GLY A 578 -23.69 37.98 -32.41
N TYR A 579 -22.44 37.48 -32.37
CA TYR A 579 -22.18 36.04 -32.40
C TYR A 579 -22.76 35.33 -31.18
N ARG A 580 -23.25 34.11 -31.40
CA ARG A 580 -23.80 33.26 -30.33
C ARG A 580 -22.70 32.84 -29.36
N PHE A 581 -23.07 32.53 -28.10
CA PHE A 581 -22.11 32.18 -27.05
C PHE A 581 -21.12 31.10 -27.48
N TYR A 582 -21.62 30.00 -28.05
CA TYR A 582 -20.77 28.90 -28.51
C TYR A 582 -19.81 29.30 -29.63
N GLU A 583 -20.23 30.13 -30.58
CA GLU A 583 -19.38 30.58 -31.70
C GLU A 583 -18.21 31.44 -31.22
N ARG A 584 -18.39 32.16 -30.12
CA ARG A 584 -17.32 32.97 -29.51
C ARG A 584 -16.25 32.12 -28.85
N HIS A 585 -16.66 31.03 -28.19
CA HIS A 585 -15.79 30.18 -27.36
C HIS A 585 -15.53 28.79 -27.94
N LYS A 586 -15.93 28.55 -29.19
CA LYS A 586 -15.89 27.23 -29.85
C LYS A 586 -14.53 26.56 -29.69
N ARG A 587 -13.44 27.30 -29.94
CA ARG A 587 -12.08 26.76 -29.85
C ARG A 587 -11.77 26.26 -28.44
N PHE A 588 -11.99 27.09 -27.43
CA PHE A 588 -11.70 26.75 -26.04
C PHE A 588 -12.52 25.56 -25.54
N ILE A 589 -13.82 25.57 -25.82
CA ILE A 589 -14.76 24.50 -25.44
C ILE A 589 -14.39 23.19 -26.16
N SER A 590 -14.11 23.24 -27.47
CA SER A 590 -13.75 22.03 -28.23
C SER A 590 -12.42 21.43 -27.79
N VAL A 591 -11.41 22.25 -27.47
CA VAL A 591 -10.11 21.75 -26.95
C VAL A 591 -10.32 21.04 -25.62
N ASN A 592 -11.01 21.68 -24.67
CA ASN A 592 -11.28 21.10 -23.37
C ASN A 592 -12.10 19.81 -23.45
N LEU A 593 -13.05 19.73 -24.39
CA LEU A 593 -13.87 18.52 -24.59
C LEU A 593 -13.04 17.37 -25.17
N LEU A 594 -12.20 17.66 -26.17
CA LEU A 594 -11.33 16.66 -26.78
C LEU A 594 -10.26 16.16 -25.80
N GLU A 595 -9.70 17.05 -24.98
CA GLU A 595 -8.76 16.70 -23.90
C GLU A 595 -9.42 15.71 -22.92
N ASN A 596 -10.64 16.00 -22.45
CA ASN A 596 -11.34 15.11 -21.53
C ASN A 596 -11.63 13.75 -22.17
N ILE A 597 -12.11 13.71 -23.41
CA ILE A 597 -12.34 12.46 -24.14
C ILE A 597 -11.04 11.65 -24.25
N ALA A 598 -9.92 12.30 -24.59
CA ALA A 598 -8.62 11.64 -24.68
C ALA A 598 -8.17 11.07 -23.34
N VAL A 599 -8.37 11.81 -22.23
CA VAL A 599 -8.06 11.33 -20.87
C VAL A 599 -8.93 10.14 -20.49
N VAL A 600 -10.23 10.18 -20.76
CA VAL A 600 -11.14 9.06 -20.48
C VAL A 600 -10.71 7.81 -21.24
N ILE A 601 -10.37 7.93 -22.53
CA ILE A 601 -9.87 6.81 -23.33
C ILE A 601 -8.56 6.27 -22.73
N LEU A 602 -7.62 7.15 -22.36
CA LEU A 602 -6.36 6.74 -21.74
C LEU A 602 -6.59 5.98 -20.44
N ILE A 603 -7.44 6.48 -19.54
CA ILE A 603 -7.75 5.81 -18.27
C ILE A 603 -8.46 4.48 -18.51
N CYS A 604 -9.34 4.37 -19.51
CA CYS A 604 -9.95 3.10 -19.87
C CYS A 604 -8.91 2.08 -20.34
N ILE A 605 -7.94 2.49 -21.17
CA ILE A 605 -6.83 1.63 -21.59
C ILE A 605 -6.01 1.18 -20.39
N VAL A 606 -5.62 2.11 -19.51
CA VAL A 606 -4.89 1.79 -18.27
C VAL A 606 -5.69 0.84 -17.39
N SER A 607 -7.01 1.03 -17.30
CA SER A 607 -7.89 0.15 -16.51
C SER A 607 -8.01 -1.26 -17.09
N ILE A 608 -7.78 -1.46 -18.39
CA ILE A 608 -7.71 -2.81 -18.98
C ILE A 608 -6.43 -3.53 -18.54
N PHE A 609 -5.32 -2.80 -18.36
CA PHE A 609 -4.06 -3.38 -17.91
C PHE A 609 -3.99 -3.58 -16.39
N ILE A 610 -4.76 -2.80 -15.62
CA ILE A 610 -4.86 -2.94 -14.17
C ILE A 610 -6.05 -3.86 -13.85
N SER A 611 -5.79 -5.10 -13.47
CA SER A 611 -6.80 -6.14 -13.21
C SER A 611 -7.89 -5.75 -12.18
N ASN A 612 -7.64 -4.74 -11.34
CA ASN A 612 -8.54 -4.27 -10.28
C ASN A 612 -9.37 -3.01 -10.63
N ALA A 613 -9.21 -2.42 -11.82
CA ALA A 613 -9.93 -1.21 -12.20
C ALA A 613 -11.05 -1.49 -13.22
N SER A 614 -12.30 -1.22 -12.84
CA SER A 614 -13.44 -1.49 -13.74
C SER A 614 -13.58 -0.42 -14.83
N VAL A 615 -13.43 -0.84 -16.09
CA VAL A 615 -13.57 0.02 -17.28
C VAL A 615 -14.94 0.70 -17.34
N GLY A 616 -16.00 -0.01 -16.92
CA GLY A 616 -17.36 0.54 -16.87
C GLY A 616 -17.50 1.72 -15.91
N ILE A 617 -16.92 1.62 -14.71
CA ILE A 617 -16.93 2.72 -13.72
C ILE A 617 -16.08 3.89 -14.23
N ALA A 618 -14.90 3.62 -14.81
CA ALA A 618 -14.03 4.64 -15.39
C ALA A 618 -14.75 5.45 -16.49
N LEU A 619 -15.47 4.79 -17.41
CA LEU A 619 -16.27 5.42 -18.46
C LEU A 619 -17.38 6.30 -17.87
N LEU A 620 -18.10 5.79 -16.87
CA LEU A 620 -19.22 6.50 -16.24
C LEU A 620 -18.73 7.76 -15.52
N ILE A 621 -17.68 7.64 -14.70
CA ILE A 621 -17.08 8.78 -13.98
C ILE A 621 -16.51 9.77 -14.98
N GLY A 622 -15.77 9.30 -15.99
CA GLY A 622 -15.20 10.15 -17.03
C GLY A 622 -16.26 10.98 -17.76
N ALA A 623 -17.39 10.36 -18.12
CA ALA A 623 -18.51 11.05 -18.74
C ALA A 623 -19.17 12.07 -17.79
N LEU A 624 -19.43 11.68 -16.54
CA LEU A 624 -20.03 12.55 -15.53
C LEU A 624 -19.14 13.76 -15.23
N LEU A 625 -17.84 13.53 -15.01
CA LEU A 625 -16.85 14.57 -14.74
C LEU A 625 -16.76 15.54 -15.93
N THR A 626 -16.76 15.03 -17.16
CA THR A 626 -16.79 15.87 -18.37
C THR A 626 -18.01 16.80 -18.41
N ILE A 627 -19.19 16.31 -18.03
CA ILE A 627 -20.41 17.14 -17.96
C ILE A 627 -20.27 18.22 -16.90
N ILE A 628 -19.77 17.87 -15.71
CA ILE A 628 -19.57 18.79 -14.59
C ILE A 628 -18.54 19.87 -14.95
N GLU A 629 -17.38 19.47 -15.48
CA GLU A 629 -16.33 20.39 -15.92
C GLU A 629 -16.85 21.36 -16.99
N MET A 630 -17.61 20.87 -17.97
CA MET A 630 -18.22 21.72 -18.98
C MET A 630 -19.18 22.73 -18.34
N ALA A 631 -20.04 22.31 -17.41
CA ALA A 631 -20.93 23.23 -16.69
C ALA A 631 -20.15 24.33 -15.92
N ILE A 632 -19.04 23.96 -15.29
CA ILE A 632 -18.13 24.89 -14.60
C ILE A 632 -17.47 25.86 -15.59
N ILE A 633 -17.00 25.37 -16.74
CA ILE A 633 -16.44 26.19 -17.82
C ILE A 633 -17.47 27.20 -18.31
N PHE A 634 -18.68 26.74 -18.67
CA PHE A 634 -19.76 27.60 -19.14
C PHE A 634 -20.09 28.72 -18.13
N THR A 635 -20.24 28.34 -16.86
CA THR A 635 -20.57 29.28 -15.78
C THR A 635 -19.46 30.32 -15.57
N ASN A 636 -18.20 29.88 -15.56
CA ASN A 636 -17.06 30.78 -15.41
C ASN A 636 -16.88 31.71 -16.60
N ILE A 637 -17.06 31.23 -17.84
CA ILE A 637 -17.00 32.08 -19.03
C ILE A 637 -18.02 33.21 -18.93
N MET A 638 -19.28 32.90 -18.56
CA MET A 638 -20.33 33.92 -18.40
C MET A 638 -19.95 34.97 -17.35
N TRP A 639 -19.36 34.55 -16.23
CA TRP A 639 -18.91 35.44 -15.17
C TRP A 639 -17.74 36.33 -15.59
N VAL A 640 -16.71 35.76 -16.23
CA VAL A 640 -15.54 36.50 -16.72
C VAL A 640 -15.90 37.47 -17.83
N GLU A 641 -16.81 37.10 -18.75
CA GLU A 641 -17.33 38.02 -19.78
C GLU A 641 -17.97 39.25 -19.14
N LYS A 642 -18.96 39.03 -18.25
CA LYS A 642 -19.77 40.11 -17.66
C LYS A 642 -18.89 41.16 -16.96
N THR A 643 -17.80 40.72 -16.35
CA THR A 643 -16.89 41.59 -15.58
C THR A 643 -15.85 42.32 -16.42
N ASN A 644 -15.45 41.79 -17.59
CA ASN A 644 -14.27 42.28 -18.31
C ASN A 644 -14.54 42.93 -19.68
N ILE A 645 -15.70 42.73 -20.31
CA ILE A 645 -15.96 43.26 -21.67
C ILE A 645 -15.76 44.78 -21.78
N SER A 646 -16.27 45.55 -20.82
CA SER A 646 -16.10 47.02 -20.83
C SER A 646 -14.64 47.44 -20.69
N LYS A 647 -13.83 46.68 -19.94
CA LYS A 647 -12.39 46.93 -19.76
C LYS A 647 -11.59 46.57 -21.00
N SER A 648 -11.90 45.41 -21.61
CA SER A 648 -11.23 44.94 -22.83
C SER A 648 -11.47 45.88 -24.02
N LEU A 649 -12.69 46.38 -24.20
CA LEU A 649 -13.02 47.32 -25.29
C LEU A 649 -12.36 48.70 -25.13
N LYS A 650 -12.02 49.11 -23.91
CA LYS A 650 -11.31 50.37 -23.63
C LYS A 650 -9.79 50.27 -23.76
N GLY A 651 -9.28 49.15 -24.27
CA GLY A 651 -7.83 48.92 -24.37
C GLY A 651 -7.15 48.72 -23.01
N GLY A 652 -7.90 48.39 -21.96
CA GLY A 652 -7.37 48.15 -20.63
C GLY A 652 -6.40 46.99 -20.62
N CYS A 653 -5.09 47.28 -20.60
CA CYS A 653 -4.05 46.34 -20.22
C CYS A 653 -4.10 46.13 -18.71
N LEU A 654 -5.05 45.33 -18.19
CA LEU A 654 -5.01 44.78 -16.82
C LEU A 654 -6.00 43.62 -16.65
#